data_AF-A0A7V1IFH9-F1
#
_entry.id   AF-A0A7V1IFH9-F1
#
_cell.length_a   1.000
_cell.length_b   1.000
_cell.length_c   1.000
_cell.angle_alpha   90.00
_cell.angle_beta   90.00
_cell.angle_gamma   90.00
#
_symmetry.space_group_name_H-M   'P 1'
#
loop_
_entity.id
_entity.type
_entity.pdbx_description
1 polymer ?
#
loop_
_entity_poly.entity_id
_entity_poly.type
_entity_poly.pdbx_seq_one_letter_code
_entity_poly.pdbx_strand_id
1 'polypeptide(L)'
;MHGPADPGRRRSGWRAGLPLLLGLLLALLLAPAAFPADDETCEACHDDPDLQRLESGIPHSLYVNTGMIAASVHDGLDCTDCHTALEEVEDFPHEPRLPGVNCAECHEDAFQEYMAGFYDHLTQRGFTAVPGCVQCHGSHEIRVRADTRRVCGVCHNDAVRKFDGSVHNLDDEAQGLSCTSCHSAHTKGERGNMLPADWRLFTVERCLSCHKNQSADYLASHHYRQVKKGNPDAPICTDCHGNHEIYSPEDPRSQVHVDRLDATCDRCHTGHAATIHRKSEVDPRLMTCVACHTGHQTQMDRVESTIFKETVPETCLRCHGEDRHKKESLAHGRMMIVDENGQEANCTSCHIYHWKLPDEAHKAAASERIACINCHAKENRDYERSAHGVAFRKGHKEAPTCVTCHGEKKVERISSRFTGQTIISLCSSCHGNREITMRFQLNPNVVSGYLNTYHGKVYSLGFQGRKFATCISCHDNHLILPKEDPASTISRQHIIETCGRCHEDANKNFVTLLQHYDPMQKKRSPILAGIHVFMVWLLRITLGVFGLHTILWMLRSLVDRIRHGPRKRKKSRYRYKRFGVWDRSLHGLMILSFLLLAMTGLPLKYSHTEASYWIASNLLDLRTMAILHRIGAVMTFTYFFLHLVGLMARVIRGKRKLKEILWGPDSLVLQPRDAKEFVQHLGFFVGLAKKPEFGRFAYWEKFDYMAVFWGVAVIGVSGLTLWFPTFFTQLLPGWVINAAHIIHSEEALLATGFIFTIHFFNEHFRPENFPFDEVIFTGSVSERYMLEERRRWFEELEKEGRIDEIRVTPMKLLPRALLYVLGFLALAIGLALLALIVIGTFS
;
A
#
# COMPACT_ATOMS: atom_id res chain seq x y z
N MET A 1 -42.14 -3.14 -47.75
CA MET A 1 -43.39 -3.16 -48.53
C MET A 1 -43.10 -2.64 -49.94
N HIS A 2 -43.57 -3.37 -50.94
CA HIS A 2 -43.74 -3.03 -52.37
C HIS A 2 -42.52 -2.89 -53.30
N GLY A 3 -42.35 -3.90 -54.17
CA GLY A 3 -42.68 -3.74 -55.60
C GLY A 3 -41.52 -3.69 -56.63
N PRO A 4 -41.43 -4.65 -57.57
CA PRO A 4 -40.48 -4.69 -58.71
C PRO A 4 -41.12 -4.26 -60.07
N ALA A 5 -40.32 -3.98 -61.12
CA ALA A 5 -40.55 -4.29 -62.56
C ALA A 5 -39.70 -3.43 -63.55
N ASP A 6 -38.90 -4.10 -64.41
CA ASP A 6 -38.83 -4.15 -65.91
C ASP A 6 -39.25 -2.94 -66.82
N PRO A 7 -39.11 -2.97 -68.19
CA PRO A 7 -37.99 -2.54 -69.06
C PRO A 7 -38.35 -1.49 -70.14
N GLY A 8 -37.41 -1.12 -71.04
CA GLY A 8 -37.75 -0.93 -72.48
C GLY A 8 -37.15 0.22 -73.29
N ARG A 9 -36.31 -0.16 -74.29
CA ARG A 9 -36.51 0.00 -75.77
C ARG A 9 -36.32 1.36 -76.49
N ARG A 10 -35.57 1.30 -77.61
CA ARG A 10 -35.77 1.86 -79.01
C ARG A 10 -34.48 2.53 -79.57
N ARG A 11 -34.13 2.56 -80.87
CA ARG A 11 -34.41 1.87 -82.15
C ARG A 11 -33.57 2.55 -83.27
N SER A 12 -33.37 1.82 -84.39
CA SER A 12 -33.06 2.25 -85.79
C SER A 12 -31.63 2.73 -86.12
N GLY A 13 -30.99 2.44 -87.26
CA GLY A 13 -31.29 1.68 -88.49
C GLY A 13 -30.44 2.23 -89.65
N TRP A 14 -30.12 1.42 -90.68
CA TRP A 14 -30.08 1.71 -92.15
C TRP A 14 -29.23 0.67 -92.92
N ARG A 15 -29.56 0.46 -94.20
CA ARG A 15 -29.26 -0.71 -95.06
C ARG A 15 -28.28 -0.36 -96.20
N ALA A 16 -27.72 -1.44 -96.80
CA ALA A 16 -27.58 -1.73 -98.25
C ALA A 16 -26.14 -1.82 -98.83
N GLY A 17 -25.88 -2.86 -99.64
CA GLY A 17 -24.80 -2.84 -100.65
C GLY A 17 -24.06 -4.13 -101.05
N LEU A 18 -24.75 -5.25 -101.35
CA LEU A 18 -24.24 -6.39 -102.14
C LEU A 18 -24.74 -6.13 -103.59
N PRO A 19 -23.94 -5.98 -104.68
CA PRO A 19 -23.10 -7.05 -105.27
C PRO A 19 -21.94 -6.58 -106.22
N LEU A 20 -20.68 -6.87 -105.88
CA LEU A 20 -19.54 -6.89 -106.84
C LEU A 20 -18.83 -8.26 -106.81
N LEU A 21 -19.60 -9.27 -106.38
CA LEU A 21 -19.14 -10.57 -105.87
C LEU A 21 -19.35 -11.75 -106.84
N LEU A 22 -19.72 -11.52 -108.10
CA LEU A 22 -20.03 -12.63 -109.02
C LEU A 22 -19.25 -12.62 -110.34
N GLY A 23 -18.42 -11.59 -110.61
CA GLY A 23 -17.75 -11.41 -111.90
C GLY A 23 -16.29 -11.87 -111.97
N LEU A 24 -15.57 -11.89 -110.85
CA LEU A 24 -14.16 -12.28 -110.83
C LEU A 24 -13.92 -13.76 -110.48
N LEU A 25 -14.99 -14.46 -110.08
CA LEU A 25 -14.99 -15.85 -109.59
C LEU A 25 -14.84 -16.92 -110.70
N LEU A 26 -14.69 -16.51 -111.96
CA LEU A 26 -14.64 -17.44 -113.10
C LEU A 26 -13.34 -17.35 -113.93
N ALA A 27 -12.39 -16.48 -113.57
CA ALA A 27 -11.17 -16.24 -114.36
C ALA A 27 -9.85 -16.70 -113.70
N LEU A 28 -9.88 -17.25 -112.48
CA LEU A 28 -8.69 -17.71 -111.77
C LEU A 28 -8.60 -19.24 -111.55
N LEU A 29 -9.51 -20.02 -112.14
CA LEU A 29 -9.58 -21.49 -111.96
C LEU A 29 -8.58 -22.31 -112.81
N LEU A 30 -7.56 -21.70 -113.43
CA LEU A 30 -6.63 -22.42 -114.34
C LEU A 30 -5.14 -22.02 -114.22
N ALA A 31 -4.68 -21.59 -113.05
CA ALA A 31 -3.24 -21.53 -112.75
C ALA A 31 -2.86 -22.63 -111.74
N PRO A 32 -1.79 -23.41 -111.96
CA PRO A 32 -1.31 -24.34 -110.94
C PRO A 32 -0.71 -23.52 -109.80
N ALA A 33 -1.36 -23.56 -108.63
CA ALA A 33 -0.80 -23.03 -107.41
C ALA A 33 0.30 -23.97 -106.90
N ALA A 34 1.52 -23.44 -106.76
CA ALA A 34 2.43 -23.92 -105.73
C ALA A 34 1.83 -23.48 -104.38
N PHE A 35 1.61 -24.43 -103.48
CA PHE A 35 1.14 -24.12 -102.12
C PHE A 35 2.34 -23.69 -101.26
N PRO A 36 2.27 -22.56 -100.54
CA PRO A 36 3.15 -22.32 -99.40
C PRO A 36 2.85 -23.34 -98.30
N ALA A 37 3.87 -23.74 -97.53
CA ALA A 37 3.69 -24.64 -96.39
C ALA A 37 2.75 -24.00 -95.34
N ASP A 38 1.61 -24.63 -95.10
CA ASP A 38 0.67 -24.30 -94.03
C ASP A 38 1.00 -25.09 -92.74
N ASP A 39 0.41 -24.72 -91.61
CA ASP A 39 0.64 -25.40 -90.32
C ASP A 39 0.39 -26.91 -90.39
N GLU A 40 -0.58 -27.37 -91.19
CA GLU A 40 -0.84 -28.78 -91.45
C GLU A 40 0.39 -29.50 -92.06
N THR A 41 1.17 -28.79 -92.89
CA THR A 41 2.43 -29.31 -93.48
C THR A 41 3.50 -29.53 -92.41
N CYS A 42 3.59 -28.65 -91.41
CA CYS A 42 4.53 -28.81 -90.30
C CYS A 42 4.09 -29.91 -89.33
N GLU A 43 2.80 -29.94 -88.97
CA GLU A 43 2.19 -30.95 -88.09
C GLU A 43 2.34 -32.37 -88.63
N ALA A 44 2.27 -32.55 -89.96
CA ALA A 44 2.40 -33.85 -90.61
C ALA A 44 3.67 -34.62 -90.22
N CYS A 45 4.71 -33.91 -89.79
CA CYS A 45 5.92 -34.52 -89.21
C CYS A 45 6.08 -34.19 -87.72
N HIS A 46 5.76 -32.97 -87.27
CA HIS A 46 6.04 -32.50 -85.91
C HIS A 46 4.99 -32.86 -84.85
N ASP A 47 3.82 -33.42 -85.20
CA ASP A 47 2.84 -33.95 -84.23
C ASP A 47 3.13 -35.41 -83.80
N ASP A 48 4.31 -35.96 -84.10
CA ASP A 48 4.77 -37.24 -83.57
C ASP A 48 5.51 -37.06 -82.22
N PRO A 49 4.98 -37.55 -81.08
CA PRO A 49 5.62 -37.43 -79.77
C PRO A 49 7.00 -38.10 -79.68
N ASP A 50 7.26 -39.09 -80.53
CA ASP A 50 8.51 -39.83 -80.58
C ASP A 50 9.54 -39.17 -81.52
N LEU A 51 9.17 -38.11 -82.26
CA LEU A 51 10.10 -37.39 -83.12
C LEU A 51 11.17 -36.67 -82.28
N GLN A 52 12.42 -37.04 -82.51
CA GLN A 52 13.56 -36.52 -81.77
C GLN A 52 14.76 -36.28 -82.70
N ARG A 53 15.54 -35.25 -82.39
CA ARG A 53 16.88 -35.07 -82.93
C ARG A 53 17.93 -35.33 -81.87
N LEU A 54 19.07 -35.87 -82.27
CA LEU A 54 20.23 -36.03 -81.41
C LEU A 54 21.15 -34.81 -81.53
N GLU A 55 21.32 -34.07 -80.45
CA GLU A 55 22.30 -32.98 -80.36
C GLU A 55 23.37 -33.36 -79.35
N SER A 56 24.63 -33.47 -79.78
CA SER A 56 25.75 -33.84 -78.91
C SER A 56 25.53 -35.13 -78.09
N GLY A 57 24.75 -36.09 -78.63
CA GLY A 57 24.44 -37.36 -77.97
C GLY A 57 23.22 -37.33 -77.03
N ILE A 58 22.54 -36.19 -76.91
CA ILE A 58 21.31 -36.04 -76.11
C ILE A 58 20.10 -36.00 -77.06
N PRO A 59 19.07 -36.84 -76.85
CA PRO A 59 17.83 -36.75 -77.60
C PRO A 59 17.03 -35.52 -77.19
N HIS A 60 16.66 -34.69 -78.17
CA HIS A 60 15.78 -33.54 -78.04
C HIS A 60 14.51 -33.80 -78.82
N SER A 61 13.36 -33.74 -78.15
CA SER A 61 12.06 -33.85 -78.81
C SER A 61 11.85 -32.69 -79.79
N LEU A 62 11.32 -33.03 -80.96
CA LEU A 62 10.85 -32.11 -81.99
C LEU A 62 9.32 -32.09 -82.06
N TYR A 63 8.67 -32.73 -81.09
CA TYR A 63 7.21 -32.77 -80.99
C TYR A 63 6.65 -31.39 -80.68
N VAL A 64 5.64 -30.99 -81.45
CA VAL A 64 4.87 -29.76 -81.24
C VAL A 64 3.39 -30.08 -81.46
N ASN A 65 2.55 -29.60 -80.56
CA ASN A 65 1.09 -29.65 -80.69
C ASN A 65 0.56 -28.23 -80.86
N THR A 66 -0.14 -27.95 -81.95
CA THR A 66 -0.67 -26.60 -82.25
C THR A 66 -1.73 -26.12 -81.25
N GLY A 67 -2.36 -27.03 -80.51
CA GLY A 67 -3.20 -26.71 -79.37
C GLY A 67 -2.46 -25.94 -78.26
N MET A 68 -1.12 -26.01 -78.19
CA MET A 68 -0.33 -25.22 -77.25
C MET A 68 -0.21 -23.75 -77.67
N ILE A 69 -0.06 -23.48 -78.97
CA ILE A 69 0.02 -22.12 -79.52
C ILE A 69 -1.37 -21.47 -79.48
N ALA A 70 -2.41 -22.21 -79.82
CA ALA A 70 -3.80 -21.76 -79.70
C ALA A 70 -4.21 -21.45 -78.24
N ALA A 71 -3.59 -22.12 -77.26
CA ALA A 71 -3.77 -21.83 -75.83
C ALA A 71 -2.83 -20.73 -75.31
N SER A 72 -1.97 -20.18 -76.16
CA SER A 72 -0.97 -19.17 -75.82
C SER A 72 -1.48 -17.75 -76.11
N VAL A 73 -0.62 -16.76 -75.85
CA VAL A 73 -0.90 -15.35 -76.15
C VAL A 73 -0.76 -15.01 -77.62
N HIS A 74 -0.19 -15.93 -78.39
CA HIS A 74 -0.02 -15.86 -79.83
C HIS A 74 -1.05 -16.75 -80.55
N ASP A 75 -2.22 -16.93 -79.94
CA ASP A 75 -3.37 -17.56 -80.60
C ASP A 75 -3.67 -16.88 -81.95
N GLY A 76 -3.70 -17.69 -83.01
CA GLY A 76 -3.89 -17.23 -84.39
C GLY A 76 -2.63 -16.84 -85.16
N LEU A 77 -1.42 -17.12 -84.65
CA LEU A 77 -0.19 -17.10 -85.45
C LEU A 77 0.12 -18.49 -86.01
N ASP A 78 0.59 -18.52 -87.26
CA ASP A 78 1.05 -19.73 -87.94
C ASP A 78 2.51 -20.04 -87.52
N CYS A 79 2.95 -21.28 -87.71
CA CYS A 79 4.30 -21.72 -87.37
C CYS A 79 5.39 -20.89 -88.07
N THR A 80 5.13 -20.47 -89.31
CA THR A 80 6.04 -19.65 -90.13
C THR A 80 6.13 -18.20 -89.67
N ASP A 81 5.10 -17.67 -88.99
CA ASP A 81 5.13 -16.30 -88.42
C ASP A 81 6.21 -16.14 -87.34
N CYS A 82 6.53 -17.25 -86.65
CA CYS A 82 7.61 -17.30 -85.65
C CYS A 82 8.90 -17.91 -86.23
N HIS A 83 8.77 -18.95 -87.04
CA HIS A 83 9.87 -19.60 -87.74
C HIS A 83 10.07 -19.00 -89.14
N THR A 84 10.29 -17.69 -89.22
CA THR A 84 10.40 -16.93 -90.48
C THR A 84 11.47 -17.48 -91.43
N ALA A 85 12.49 -18.17 -90.90
CA ALA A 85 13.50 -18.87 -91.70
C ALA A 85 12.95 -20.03 -92.54
N LEU A 86 11.71 -20.48 -92.32
CA LEU A 86 11.02 -21.51 -93.11
C LEU A 86 10.41 -20.96 -94.40
N GLU A 87 10.21 -19.63 -94.54
CA GLU A 87 9.65 -19.03 -95.75
C GLU A 87 10.51 -19.28 -96.99
N GLU A 88 11.82 -19.49 -96.79
CA GLU A 88 12.81 -19.71 -97.86
C GLU A 88 13.15 -21.21 -98.08
N VAL A 89 12.46 -22.13 -97.39
CA VAL A 89 12.74 -23.57 -97.45
C VAL A 89 11.71 -24.28 -98.33
N GLU A 90 12.14 -24.73 -99.51
CA GLU A 90 11.28 -25.43 -100.48
C GLU A 90 11.29 -26.97 -100.33
N ASP A 91 12.27 -27.54 -99.61
CA ASP A 91 12.46 -28.98 -99.45
C ASP A 91 12.12 -29.47 -98.03
N PHE A 92 11.17 -30.41 -97.91
CA PHE A 92 10.79 -31.09 -96.66
C PHE A 92 10.99 -32.62 -96.76
N PRO A 93 11.51 -33.32 -95.72
CA PRO A 93 11.98 -32.79 -94.43
C PRO A 93 13.21 -31.89 -94.59
N HIS A 94 13.21 -30.76 -93.89
CA HIS A 94 14.20 -29.70 -94.09
C HIS A 94 15.59 -30.07 -93.53
N GLU A 95 16.67 -29.80 -94.28
CA GLU A 95 18.07 -29.82 -93.83
C GLU A 95 18.71 -28.47 -94.25
N PRO A 96 19.40 -27.66 -93.40
CA PRO A 96 19.98 -27.89 -92.07
C PRO A 96 19.26 -27.16 -90.91
N ARG A 97 19.89 -27.15 -89.71
CA ARG A 97 19.41 -26.51 -88.46
C ARG A 97 18.90 -25.08 -88.71
N LEU A 98 17.61 -24.89 -88.50
CA LEU A 98 16.98 -23.57 -88.57
C LEU A 98 17.45 -22.67 -87.40
N PRO A 99 17.62 -21.36 -87.62
CA PRO A 99 17.83 -20.41 -86.54
C PRO A 99 16.62 -20.41 -85.59
N GLY A 100 16.87 -20.16 -84.31
CA GLY A 100 15.79 -20.07 -83.32
C GLY A 100 14.92 -18.83 -83.54
N VAL A 101 13.66 -18.90 -83.08
CA VAL A 101 12.69 -17.80 -83.15
C VAL A 101 13.26 -16.55 -82.47
N ASN A 102 13.25 -15.43 -83.20
CA ASN A 102 13.72 -14.15 -82.69
C ASN A 102 12.55 -13.29 -82.22
N CYS A 103 12.20 -13.42 -80.94
CA CYS A 103 11.08 -12.67 -80.35
C CYS A 103 11.27 -11.14 -80.44
N ALA A 104 12.49 -10.64 -80.63
CA ALA A 104 12.79 -9.21 -80.69
C ALA A 104 12.25 -8.52 -81.95
N GLU A 105 11.95 -9.26 -83.01
CA GLU A 105 11.39 -8.70 -84.25
C GLU A 105 10.00 -8.08 -84.02
N CYS A 106 9.21 -8.68 -83.12
CA CYS A 106 7.90 -8.17 -82.73
C CYS A 106 7.87 -7.54 -81.33
N HIS A 107 8.82 -7.89 -80.44
CA HIS A 107 8.91 -7.39 -79.07
C HIS A 107 10.20 -6.61 -78.79
N GLU A 108 10.52 -5.64 -79.66
CA GLU A 108 11.77 -4.86 -79.58
C GLU A 108 11.93 -4.15 -78.23
N ASP A 109 10.90 -3.45 -77.74
CA ASP A 109 10.96 -2.73 -76.46
C ASP A 109 11.25 -3.66 -75.27
N ALA A 110 10.54 -4.79 -75.19
CA ALA A 110 10.74 -5.77 -74.11
C ALA A 110 12.12 -6.43 -74.19
N PHE A 111 12.64 -6.65 -75.41
CA PHE A 111 13.98 -7.16 -75.62
C PHE A 111 15.04 -6.17 -75.17
N GLN A 112 14.92 -4.88 -75.54
CA GLN A 112 15.87 -3.84 -75.10
C GLN A 112 15.85 -3.67 -73.58
N GLU A 113 14.67 -3.68 -72.96
CA GLU A 113 14.54 -3.64 -71.50
C GLU A 113 15.21 -4.86 -70.83
N TYR A 114 14.95 -6.06 -71.33
CA TYR A 114 15.57 -7.29 -70.83
C TYR A 114 17.10 -7.27 -70.98
N MET A 115 17.61 -6.82 -72.13
CA MET A 115 19.04 -6.76 -72.40
C MET A 115 19.74 -5.79 -71.45
N ALA A 116 19.27 -4.54 -71.39
CA ALA A 116 19.87 -3.51 -70.55
C ALA A 116 19.64 -3.75 -69.05
N GLY A 117 18.47 -4.25 -68.68
CA GLY A 117 18.00 -4.32 -67.30
C GLY A 117 18.29 -5.64 -66.58
N PHE A 118 18.46 -6.74 -67.33
CA PHE A 118 18.59 -8.09 -66.78
C PHE A 118 19.79 -8.86 -67.33
N TYR A 119 19.93 -8.98 -68.66
CA TYR A 119 20.98 -9.77 -69.30
C TYR A 119 22.38 -9.20 -69.08
N ASP A 120 22.60 -7.92 -69.46
CA ASP A 120 23.90 -7.26 -69.34
C ASP A 120 24.34 -7.19 -67.88
N HIS A 121 23.40 -6.94 -66.98
CA HIS A 121 23.67 -6.88 -65.53
C HIS A 121 24.17 -8.21 -64.96
N LEU A 122 23.60 -9.34 -65.42
CA LEU A 122 24.01 -10.67 -64.94
C LEU A 122 25.32 -11.12 -65.60
N THR A 123 25.48 -10.89 -66.90
CA THR A 123 26.72 -11.25 -67.61
C THR A 123 27.92 -10.43 -67.11
N GLN A 124 27.77 -9.13 -66.85
CA GLN A 124 28.81 -8.29 -66.24
C GLN A 124 29.24 -8.78 -64.84
N ARG A 125 28.37 -9.52 -64.14
CA ARG A 125 28.65 -10.14 -62.85
C ARG A 125 29.20 -11.57 -62.96
N GLY A 126 29.50 -12.03 -64.17
CA GLY A 126 30.11 -13.32 -64.44
C GLY A 126 29.12 -14.49 -64.53
N PHE A 127 27.81 -14.23 -64.59
CA PHE A 127 26.84 -15.30 -64.83
C PHE A 127 26.82 -15.65 -66.33
N THR A 128 27.15 -16.89 -66.66
CA THR A 128 27.27 -17.37 -68.05
C THR A 128 25.99 -18.03 -68.59
N ALA A 129 25.03 -18.36 -67.71
CA ALA A 129 23.77 -19.01 -68.06
C ALA A 129 22.58 -18.12 -67.68
N VAL A 130 22.39 -17.03 -68.43
CA VAL A 130 21.24 -16.13 -68.24
C VAL A 130 20.01 -16.71 -68.95
N PRO A 131 18.86 -16.89 -68.26
CA PRO A 131 17.63 -17.37 -68.89
C PRO A 131 17.15 -16.41 -69.98
N GLY A 132 16.95 -16.90 -71.20
CA GLY A 132 16.34 -16.15 -72.30
C GLY A 132 14.81 -16.09 -72.20
N CYS A 133 14.18 -15.48 -73.21
CA CYS A 133 12.74 -15.27 -73.28
C CYS A 133 11.96 -16.57 -73.09
N VAL A 134 12.37 -17.65 -73.78
CA VAL A 134 11.67 -18.94 -73.77
C VAL A 134 11.76 -19.68 -72.43
N GLN A 135 12.83 -19.49 -71.66
CA GLN A 135 12.94 -20.07 -70.31
C GLN A 135 11.99 -19.39 -69.32
N CYS A 136 11.54 -18.17 -69.61
CA CYS A 136 10.63 -17.41 -68.76
C CYS A 136 9.18 -17.52 -69.23
N HIS A 137 8.96 -17.36 -70.53
CA HIS A 137 7.63 -17.29 -71.14
C HIS A 137 7.14 -18.62 -71.72
N GLY A 138 8.01 -19.61 -71.93
CA GLY A 138 7.67 -20.85 -72.64
C GLY A 138 8.06 -20.77 -74.12
N SER A 139 7.99 -21.89 -74.84
CA SER A 139 8.36 -21.99 -76.25
C SER A 139 7.15 -21.92 -77.18
N HIS A 140 6.33 -22.97 -77.22
CA HIS A 140 5.09 -23.02 -78.02
C HIS A 140 3.86 -22.78 -77.13
N GLU A 141 4.05 -22.75 -75.81
CA GLU A 141 3.07 -22.45 -74.78
C GLU A 141 3.24 -21.04 -74.19
N ILE A 142 3.62 -20.05 -75.02
CA ILE A 142 4.06 -18.70 -74.60
C ILE A 142 3.02 -18.03 -73.68
N ARG A 143 3.42 -17.69 -72.46
CA ARG A 143 2.57 -17.05 -71.44
C ARG A 143 2.91 -15.57 -71.27
N VAL A 144 1.90 -14.70 -71.12
CA VAL A 144 2.14 -13.27 -70.78
C VAL A 144 2.90 -13.17 -69.45
N ARG A 145 2.51 -14.01 -68.48
CA ARG A 145 3.09 -14.02 -67.14
C ARG A 145 3.95 -15.27 -66.97
N ALA A 146 5.26 -15.06 -66.92
CA ALA A 146 6.22 -16.07 -66.52
C ALA A 146 5.89 -16.61 -65.12
N ASP A 147 6.14 -17.89 -64.87
CA ASP A 147 6.15 -18.43 -63.51
C ASP A 147 7.37 -17.87 -62.77
N THR A 148 7.16 -16.69 -62.17
CA THR A 148 8.21 -15.98 -61.45
C THR A 148 8.76 -16.78 -60.28
N ARG A 149 8.01 -17.72 -59.69
CA ARG A 149 8.52 -18.59 -58.62
C ARG A 149 9.54 -19.57 -59.17
N ARG A 150 9.23 -20.22 -60.29
CA ARG A 150 10.14 -21.17 -60.94
C ARG A 150 11.38 -20.48 -61.50
N VAL A 151 11.21 -19.31 -62.11
CA VAL A 151 12.31 -18.58 -62.77
C VAL A 151 13.17 -17.81 -61.75
N CYS A 152 12.56 -16.96 -60.92
CA CYS A 152 13.32 -16.17 -59.95
C CYS A 152 13.81 -17.03 -58.79
N GLY A 153 13.09 -18.10 -58.44
CA GLY A 153 13.45 -19.02 -57.35
C GLY A 153 14.82 -19.66 -57.53
N VAL A 154 15.27 -19.92 -58.76
CA VAL A 154 16.61 -20.48 -59.04
C VAL A 154 17.71 -19.72 -58.29
N CYS A 155 17.61 -18.40 -58.20
CA CYS A 155 18.56 -17.55 -57.47
C CYS A 155 17.99 -16.95 -56.19
N HIS A 156 16.67 -16.71 -56.11
CA HIS A 156 15.99 -16.01 -55.03
C HIS A 156 15.12 -16.93 -54.15
N ASN A 157 15.57 -18.17 -53.92
CA ASN A 157 14.88 -19.19 -53.11
C ASN A 157 14.39 -18.67 -51.73
N ASP A 158 15.16 -17.83 -51.03
CA ASP A 158 14.73 -17.26 -49.75
C ASP A 158 13.57 -16.26 -49.90
N ALA A 159 13.59 -15.44 -50.94
CA ALA A 159 12.52 -14.48 -51.21
C ALA A 159 11.22 -15.19 -51.60
N VAL A 160 11.30 -16.24 -52.44
CA VAL A 160 10.16 -17.08 -52.81
C VAL A 160 9.54 -17.71 -51.56
N ARG A 161 10.35 -18.36 -50.71
CA ARG A 161 9.86 -18.96 -49.45
C ARG A 161 9.18 -17.95 -48.51
N LYS A 162 9.72 -16.74 -48.41
CA LYS A 162 9.13 -15.67 -47.56
C LYS A 162 7.81 -15.18 -48.11
N PHE A 163 7.75 -14.93 -49.43
CA PHE A 163 6.55 -14.51 -50.13
C PHE A 163 5.44 -15.56 -50.06
N ASP A 164 5.78 -16.84 -50.21
CA ASP A 164 4.81 -17.94 -50.16
C ASP A 164 4.13 -18.06 -48.79
N GLY A 165 4.82 -17.66 -47.71
CA GLY A 165 4.24 -17.61 -46.37
C GLY A 165 3.49 -16.32 -46.05
N SER A 166 3.53 -15.31 -46.92
CA SER A 166 2.92 -14.00 -46.70
C SER A 166 1.42 -14.00 -47.01
N VAL A 167 0.71 -13.00 -46.52
CA VAL A 167 -0.72 -12.79 -46.84
C VAL A 167 -0.95 -12.38 -48.29
N HIS A 168 0.11 -12.07 -49.04
CA HIS A 168 0.04 -11.75 -50.46
C HIS A 168 0.15 -12.98 -51.37
N ASN A 169 0.41 -14.17 -50.82
CA ASN A 169 0.31 -15.43 -51.55
C ASN A 169 -1.08 -16.06 -51.35
N LEU A 170 -2.05 -15.69 -52.20
CA LEU A 170 -3.36 -16.33 -52.24
C LEU A 170 -3.42 -17.29 -53.43
N ASP A 171 -3.73 -18.57 -53.17
CA ASP A 171 -3.84 -19.68 -54.16
C ASP A 171 -5.05 -19.57 -55.10
N ASP A 172 -5.52 -18.35 -55.41
CA ASP A 172 -6.62 -18.14 -56.33
C ASP A 172 -6.06 -17.77 -57.72
N GLU A 173 -6.26 -18.64 -58.72
CA GLU A 173 -5.78 -18.47 -60.10
C GLU A 173 -6.24 -17.15 -60.74
N ALA A 174 -7.25 -16.48 -60.18
CA ALA A 174 -7.72 -15.17 -60.62
C ALA A 174 -7.18 -13.96 -59.80
N GLN A 175 -6.59 -14.16 -58.60
CA GLN A 175 -6.25 -13.06 -57.68
C GLN A 175 -4.86 -13.15 -57.01
N GLY A 176 -4.06 -14.19 -57.29
CA GLY A 176 -2.71 -14.32 -56.74
C GLY A 176 -1.74 -13.21 -57.22
N LEU A 177 -1.06 -12.56 -56.27
CA LEU A 177 0.05 -11.64 -56.56
C LEU A 177 1.30 -12.44 -56.94
N SER A 178 2.06 -11.95 -57.92
CA SER A 178 3.36 -12.51 -58.32
C SER A 178 4.50 -11.59 -57.90
N CYS A 179 5.75 -12.04 -58.07
CA CYS A 179 6.91 -11.17 -57.84
C CYS A 179 6.86 -9.90 -58.71
N THR A 180 6.28 -10.02 -59.91
CA THR A 180 6.15 -8.92 -60.88
C THR A 180 4.98 -7.98 -60.61
N SER A 181 4.10 -8.34 -59.66
CA SER A 181 3.12 -7.40 -59.12
C SER A 181 3.78 -6.26 -58.34
N CYS A 182 4.98 -6.48 -57.78
CA CYS A 182 5.72 -5.51 -56.98
C CYS A 182 7.06 -5.08 -57.62
N HIS A 183 7.67 -5.93 -58.45
CA HIS A 183 8.94 -5.67 -59.14
C HIS A 183 8.76 -5.65 -60.67
N SER A 184 9.65 -4.98 -61.40
CA SER A 184 9.73 -5.17 -62.84
C SER A 184 10.45 -6.48 -63.17
N ALA A 185 9.95 -7.23 -64.16
CA ALA A 185 10.53 -8.50 -64.60
C ALA A 185 11.75 -8.31 -65.51
N HIS A 186 11.73 -7.24 -66.33
CA HIS A 186 12.73 -6.98 -67.37
C HIS A 186 13.73 -5.90 -66.97
N THR A 187 13.44 -5.11 -65.92
CA THR A 187 14.36 -4.09 -65.42
C THR A 187 14.68 -4.32 -63.94
N LYS A 188 15.98 -4.36 -63.60
CA LYS A 188 16.45 -4.38 -62.20
C LYS A 188 16.91 -3.00 -61.70
N GLY A 189 16.72 -1.95 -62.51
CA GLY A 189 17.40 -0.67 -62.37
C GLY A 189 16.91 0.29 -61.27
N GLU A 190 15.73 0.09 -60.69
CA GLU A 190 15.11 1.16 -59.91
C GLU A 190 15.89 1.51 -58.63
N ARG A 191 16.36 0.54 -57.83
CA ARG A 191 17.10 0.87 -56.60
C ARG A 191 18.54 1.35 -56.84
N GLY A 192 19.21 0.83 -57.88
CA GLY A 192 20.62 1.12 -58.14
C GLY A 192 20.90 2.56 -58.57
N ASN A 193 19.89 3.21 -59.15
CA ASN A 193 19.97 4.57 -59.70
C ASN A 193 19.20 5.62 -58.87
N MET A 194 18.56 5.22 -57.77
CA MET A 194 17.77 6.11 -56.89
C MET A 194 18.54 6.46 -55.61
N LEU A 195 18.31 7.68 -55.09
CA LEU A 195 18.76 8.03 -53.75
C LEU A 195 18.01 7.17 -52.71
N PRO A 196 18.61 6.91 -51.53
CA PRO A 196 17.94 6.12 -50.47
C PRO A 196 16.55 6.65 -50.09
N ALA A 197 16.37 7.97 -50.10
CA ALA A 197 15.09 8.60 -49.82
C ALA A 197 14.04 8.35 -50.91
N ASP A 198 14.44 8.46 -52.18
CA ASP A 198 13.57 8.23 -53.33
C ASP A 198 13.11 6.77 -53.39
N TRP A 199 14.01 5.84 -53.10
CA TRP A 199 13.68 4.41 -53.00
C TRP A 199 12.62 4.12 -51.92
N ARG A 200 12.71 4.81 -50.78
CA ARG A 200 11.73 4.65 -49.69
C ARG A 200 10.37 5.22 -50.06
N LEU A 201 10.33 6.36 -50.75
CA LEU A 201 9.09 6.94 -51.25
C LEU A 201 8.46 6.04 -52.32
N PHE A 202 9.26 5.54 -53.27
CA PHE A 202 8.83 4.58 -54.28
C PHE A 202 8.21 3.32 -53.66
N THR A 203 8.86 2.78 -52.62
CA THR A 203 8.35 1.59 -51.89
C THR A 203 6.98 1.88 -51.26
N VAL A 204 6.79 3.06 -50.67
CA VAL A 204 5.48 3.48 -50.13
C VAL A 204 4.44 3.57 -51.24
N GLU A 205 4.75 4.21 -52.36
CA GLU A 205 3.84 4.36 -53.50
C GLU A 205 3.42 3.00 -54.07
N ARG A 206 4.35 2.04 -54.13
CA ARG A 206 4.06 0.67 -54.57
C ARG A 206 3.08 -0.06 -53.67
N CYS A 207 3.13 0.14 -52.34
CA CYS A 207 2.13 -0.41 -51.44
C CYS A 207 0.77 0.33 -51.60
N LEU A 208 0.80 1.65 -51.80
CA LEU A 208 -0.40 2.48 -51.90
C LEU A 208 -1.18 2.27 -53.20
N SER A 209 -0.57 1.71 -54.25
CA SER A 209 -1.30 1.36 -55.48
C SER A 209 -2.46 0.38 -55.20
N CYS A 210 -2.36 -0.41 -54.14
CA CYS A 210 -3.41 -1.34 -53.69
C CYS A 210 -4.00 -0.96 -52.31
N HIS A 211 -3.21 -0.39 -51.39
CA HIS A 211 -3.62 -0.12 -49.99
C HIS A 211 -4.00 1.34 -49.67
N LYS A 212 -4.37 2.14 -50.69
CA LYS A 212 -4.63 3.58 -50.54
C LYS A 212 -5.57 3.93 -49.38
N ASN A 213 -6.66 3.18 -49.20
CA ASN A 213 -7.67 3.48 -48.17
C ASN A 213 -7.25 2.99 -46.78
N GLN A 214 -6.52 1.88 -46.72
CA GLN A 214 -6.06 1.26 -45.49
C GLN A 214 -4.90 2.03 -44.84
N SER A 215 -4.20 2.89 -45.61
CA SER A 215 -3.02 3.64 -45.17
C SER A 215 -3.28 5.13 -44.91
N ALA A 216 -4.54 5.59 -44.90
CA ALA A 216 -4.89 7.00 -44.74
C ALA A 216 -4.28 7.63 -43.46
N ASP A 217 -4.28 6.89 -42.36
CA ASP A 217 -3.69 7.31 -41.11
C ASP A 217 -2.17 7.49 -41.22
N TYR A 218 -1.46 6.50 -41.76
CA TYR A 218 -0.01 6.58 -41.98
C TYR A 218 0.38 7.82 -42.81
N LEU A 219 -0.41 8.16 -43.83
CA LEU A 219 -0.18 9.35 -44.65
C LEU A 219 -0.34 10.67 -43.86
N ALA A 220 -1.10 10.67 -42.77
CA ALA A 220 -1.24 11.81 -41.86
C ALA A 220 -0.13 11.85 -40.77
N SER A 221 0.64 10.77 -40.62
CA SER A 221 1.64 10.63 -39.56
C SER A 221 2.87 11.52 -39.73
N HIS A 222 3.61 11.73 -38.63
CA HIS A 222 4.94 12.33 -38.68
C HIS A 222 5.94 11.48 -39.48
N HIS A 223 5.86 10.14 -39.41
CA HIS A 223 6.74 9.25 -40.15
C HIS A 223 6.66 9.51 -41.65
N TYR A 224 5.46 9.53 -42.23
CA TYR A 224 5.30 9.81 -43.66
C TYR A 224 5.72 11.23 -44.04
N ARG A 225 5.49 12.23 -43.17
CA ARG A 225 5.99 13.59 -43.40
C ARG A 225 7.51 13.65 -43.48
N GLN A 226 8.21 12.85 -42.69
CA GLN A 226 9.68 12.76 -42.75
C GLN A 226 10.15 12.03 -44.00
N VAL A 227 9.44 10.98 -44.43
CA VAL A 227 9.69 10.32 -45.72
C VAL A 227 9.55 11.32 -46.87
N LYS A 228 8.49 12.13 -46.89
CA LYS A 228 8.28 13.19 -47.89
C LYS A 228 9.34 14.29 -47.88
N LYS A 229 10.00 14.52 -46.74
CA LYS A 229 11.12 15.47 -46.60
C LYS A 229 12.45 14.87 -47.04
N GLY A 230 12.47 13.63 -47.51
CA GLY A 230 13.67 12.93 -47.94
C GLY A 230 14.50 12.36 -46.80
N ASN A 231 13.94 12.15 -45.61
CA ASN A 231 14.65 11.53 -44.50
C ASN A 231 14.76 10.00 -44.73
N PRO A 232 15.96 9.45 -44.94
CA PRO A 232 16.14 8.03 -45.21
C PRO A 232 15.91 7.12 -43.99
N ASP A 233 15.91 7.68 -42.77
CA ASP A 233 15.71 6.95 -41.53
C ASP A 233 14.23 6.92 -41.10
N ALA A 234 13.37 7.67 -41.79
CA ALA A 234 11.94 7.73 -41.47
C ALA A 234 11.25 6.42 -41.87
N PRO A 235 10.56 5.71 -40.95
CA PRO A 235 10.02 4.38 -41.21
C PRO A 235 8.89 4.41 -42.25
N ILE A 236 8.91 3.40 -43.14
CA ILE A 236 7.91 3.12 -44.16
C ILE A 236 7.20 1.78 -43.86
N CYS A 237 6.22 1.41 -44.68
CA CYS A 237 5.39 0.22 -44.47
C CYS A 237 6.21 -1.05 -44.17
N THR A 238 7.31 -1.24 -44.90
CA THR A 238 8.15 -2.43 -44.79
C THR A 238 8.98 -2.50 -43.51
N ASP A 239 9.27 -1.37 -42.86
CA ASP A 239 9.99 -1.38 -41.57
C ASP A 239 9.08 -1.79 -40.41
N CYS A 240 7.77 -1.81 -40.61
CA CYS A 240 6.80 -2.28 -39.62
C CYS A 240 6.22 -3.65 -39.99
N HIS A 241 5.90 -3.88 -41.27
CA HIS A 241 5.19 -5.08 -41.73
C HIS A 241 6.10 -6.17 -42.33
N GLY A 242 7.34 -5.84 -42.71
CA GLY A 242 8.23 -6.71 -43.47
C GLY A 242 8.19 -6.44 -44.98
N ASN A 243 9.09 -7.09 -45.74
CA ASN A 243 9.22 -6.88 -47.18
C ASN A 243 8.47 -7.98 -47.96
N HIS A 244 9.01 -9.20 -47.96
CA HIS A 244 8.42 -10.36 -48.62
C HIS A 244 7.67 -11.25 -47.62
N GLU A 245 7.96 -11.11 -46.34
CA GLU A 245 7.40 -11.85 -45.21
C GLU A 245 6.29 -11.04 -44.49
N ILE A 246 5.34 -10.50 -45.25
CA ILE A 246 4.22 -9.74 -44.69
C ILE A 246 3.16 -10.73 -44.19
N TYR A 247 3.13 -10.97 -42.88
CA TYR A 247 2.18 -11.89 -42.23
C TYR A 247 0.97 -11.15 -41.62
N SER A 248 -0.14 -11.87 -41.46
CA SER A 248 -1.33 -11.37 -40.76
C SER A 248 -0.98 -10.91 -39.35
N PRO A 249 -1.60 -9.84 -38.79
CA PRO A 249 -1.36 -9.41 -37.42
C PRO A 249 -1.61 -10.48 -36.35
N GLU A 250 -2.40 -11.51 -36.67
CA GLU A 250 -2.69 -12.68 -35.83
C GLU A 250 -1.62 -13.77 -35.90
N ASP A 251 -0.72 -13.73 -36.89
CA ASP A 251 0.39 -14.68 -37.01
C ASP A 251 1.51 -14.30 -36.03
N PRO A 252 1.96 -15.20 -35.13
CA PRO A 252 3.04 -14.93 -34.20
C PRO A 252 4.38 -14.53 -34.85
N ARG A 253 4.58 -14.79 -36.15
CA ARG A 253 5.75 -14.37 -36.93
C ARG A 253 5.67 -12.92 -37.40
N SER A 254 4.49 -12.32 -37.40
CA SER A 254 4.27 -10.96 -37.87
C SER A 254 5.00 -9.94 -37.02
N GLN A 255 5.68 -9.00 -37.68
CA GLN A 255 6.35 -7.89 -36.99
C GLN A 255 5.36 -6.96 -36.27
N VAL A 256 4.08 -6.97 -36.68
CA VAL A 256 3.01 -6.22 -36.03
C VAL A 256 2.14 -7.07 -35.09
N HIS A 257 2.51 -8.33 -34.85
CA HIS A 257 1.85 -9.15 -33.84
C HIS A 257 2.03 -8.54 -32.44
N VAL A 258 1.01 -8.65 -31.59
CA VAL A 258 0.99 -8.02 -30.24
C VAL A 258 2.24 -8.33 -29.41
N ASP A 259 2.78 -9.54 -29.53
CA ASP A 259 3.98 -9.98 -28.79
C ASP A 259 5.32 -9.45 -29.37
N ARG A 260 5.33 -8.96 -30.62
CA ARG A 260 6.54 -8.50 -31.33
C ARG A 260 6.53 -7.00 -31.61
N LEU A 261 5.37 -6.38 -31.52
CA LEU A 261 5.13 -4.99 -31.88
C LEU A 261 6.01 -3.99 -31.13
N ASP A 262 6.31 -4.27 -29.87
CA ASP A 262 7.25 -3.48 -29.08
C ASP A 262 8.66 -3.54 -29.67
N ALA A 263 9.16 -4.75 -29.94
CA ALA A 263 10.48 -4.93 -30.55
C ALA A 263 10.57 -4.25 -31.92
N THR A 264 9.46 -4.20 -32.67
CA THR A 264 9.36 -3.48 -33.94
C THR A 264 9.57 -1.98 -33.77
N CYS A 265 8.92 -1.36 -32.78
CA CYS A 265 9.06 0.06 -32.47
C CYS A 265 10.45 0.39 -31.86
N ASP A 266 10.96 -0.51 -31.01
CA ASP A 266 12.22 -0.34 -30.27
C ASP A 266 13.46 -0.27 -31.18
N ARG A 267 13.35 -0.76 -32.43
CA ARG A 267 14.39 -0.60 -33.45
C ARG A 267 14.75 0.86 -33.72
N CYS A 268 13.78 1.76 -33.59
CA CYS A 268 13.96 3.20 -33.81
C CYS A 268 13.72 4.03 -32.54
N HIS A 269 12.80 3.61 -31.66
CA HIS A 269 12.43 4.34 -30.44
C HIS A 269 12.99 3.68 -29.16
N THR A 270 14.21 4.06 -28.78
CA THR A 270 14.85 3.50 -27.56
C THR A 270 14.33 4.19 -26.27
N GLY A 271 14.26 3.48 -25.14
CA GLY A 271 13.95 4.07 -23.81
C GLY A 271 12.65 3.63 -23.12
N HIS A 272 11.93 2.67 -23.70
CA HIS A 272 10.62 2.20 -23.24
C HIS A 272 10.62 1.39 -21.92
N ALA A 273 11.74 0.78 -21.52
CA ALA A 273 11.84 0.00 -20.27
C ALA A 273 11.58 0.81 -18.99
N ALA A 274 11.58 2.15 -19.08
CA ALA A 274 11.32 3.06 -17.97
C ALA A 274 9.82 3.35 -17.74
N THR A 275 8.92 2.85 -18.59
CA THR A 275 7.47 3.08 -18.44
C THR A 275 6.89 2.37 -17.22
N ILE A 276 5.92 3.01 -16.56
CA ILE A 276 5.33 2.51 -15.30
C ILE A 276 4.60 1.18 -15.46
N HIS A 277 4.13 0.85 -16.67
CA HIS A 277 3.37 -0.38 -16.93
C HIS A 277 4.27 -1.61 -17.17
N ARG A 278 5.51 -1.44 -17.64
CA ARG A 278 6.47 -2.54 -17.88
C ARG A 278 6.95 -3.26 -16.62
N LYS A 279 6.72 -2.68 -15.43
CA LYS A 279 7.07 -3.26 -14.12
C LYS A 279 5.86 -3.71 -13.30
N SER A 280 4.66 -3.69 -13.88
CA SER A 280 3.42 -4.03 -13.17
C SER A 280 2.83 -5.36 -13.65
N GLU A 281 2.06 -6.01 -12.78
CA GLU A 281 1.34 -7.27 -13.03
C GLU A 281 0.10 -7.10 -13.93
N VAL A 282 0.19 -6.24 -14.96
CA VAL A 282 -0.90 -6.06 -15.94
C VAL A 282 -0.72 -7.01 -17.11
N ASP A 283 -1.82 -7.26 -17.82
CA ASP A 283 -1.81 -8.04 -19.06
C ASP A 283 -0.77 -7.45 -20.03
N PRO A 284 0.22 -8.23 -20.50
CA PRO A 284 1.24 -7.78 -21.44
C PRO A 284 0.67 -7.12 -22.70
N ARG A 285 -0.55 -7.48 -23.14
CA ARG A 285 -1.21 -6.88 -24.30
C ARG A 285 -1.58 -5.41 -24.08
N LEU A 286 -1.86 -5.02 -22.83
CA LEU A 286 -2.13 -3.64 -22.42
C LEU A 286 -0.85 -2.82 -22.21
N MET A 287 0.31 -3.44 -22.39
CA MET A 287 1.63 -2.85 -22.16
C MET A 287 2.40 -2.62 -23.46
N THR A 288 1.79 -2.93 -24.60
CA THR A 288 2.36 -2.68 -25.92
C THR A 288 2.35 -1.18 -26.23
N CYS A 289 3.28 -0.72 -27.08
CA CYS A 289 3.38 0.68 -27.49
C CYS A 289 2.06 1.21 -28.07
N VAL A 290 1.30 0.34 -28.76
CA VAL A 290 0.03 0.71 -29.39
C VAL A 290 -1.16 0.79 -28.44
N ALA A 291 -1.00 0.35 -27.19
CA ALA A 291 -2.03 0.51 -26.17
C ALA A 291 -2.23 1.99 -25.82
N CYS A 292 -1.15 2.78 -25.91
CA CYS A 292 -1.16 4.21 -25.59
C CYS A 292 -1.08 5.09 -26.86
N HIS A 293 -0.31 4.65 -27.85
CA HIS A 293 -0.01 5.40 -29.08
C HIS A 293 -0.42 4.62 -30.32
N THR A 294 -0.22 5.15 -31.52
CA THR A 294 -0.32 4.33 -32.74
C THR A 294 0.72 4.78 -33.76
N GLY A 295 1.38 3.82 -34.40
CA GLY A 295 2.35 4.10 -35.46
C GLY A 295 1.72 4.74 -36.70
N HIS A 296 0.41 4.61 -36.87
CA HIS A 296 -0.33 5.20 -37.98
C HIS A 296 -0.89 6.59 -37.66
N GLN A 297 -1.15 7.00 -36.41
CA GLN A 297 -1.79 8.31 -36.11
C GLN A 297 -0.95 9.15 -35.11
N THR A 298 0.16 9.74 -35.58
CA THR A 298 0.93 10.74 -34.80
C THR A 298 0.50 12.16 -35.16
N GLN A 299 -0.27 12.81 -34.28
CA GLN A 299 -0.82 14.17 -34.46
C GLN A 299 0.23 15.25 -34.13
N MET A 300 0.13 16.43 -34.76
CA MET A 300 1.09 17.55 -34.54
C MET A 300 0.45 18.92 -34.37
N ASP A 301 -0.87 18.97 -34.21
CA ASP A 301 -1.63 20.18 -33.95
C ASP A 301 -1.54 20.65 -32.48
N ARG A 302 -1.05 19.81 -31.56
CA ARG A 302 -0.83 20.16 -30.15
C ARG A 302 0.57 19.80 -29.66
N VAL A 303 1.24 20.77 -29.01
CA VAL A 303 2.60 20.64 -28.45
C VAL A 303 2.68 19.53 -27.39
N GLU A 304 1.58 19.25 -26.71
CA GLU A 304 1.51 18.32 -25.57
C GLU A 304 1.28 16.84 -25.96
N SER A 305 0.96 16.53 -27.22
CA SER A 305 0.57 15.16 -27.60
C SER A 305 1.06 14.73 -28.99
N THR A 306 2.35 14.85 -29.26
CA THR A 306 2.93 14.48 -30.58
C THR A 306 2.78 12.99 -30.94
N ILE A 307 2.38 12.14 -29.98
CA ILE A 307 2.38 10.68 -30.10
C ILE A 307 1.03 10.06 -29.69
N PHE A 308 0.11 10.79 -29.05
CA PHE A 308 -1.15 10.24 -28.55
C PHE A 308 -2.32 10.61 -29.47
N LYS A 309 -3.32 9.73 -29.53
CA LYS A 309 -4.57 9.97 -30.27
C LYS A 309 -5.45 11.06 -29.62
N GLU A 310 -5.30 11.26 -28.31
CA GLU A 310 -6.04 12.20 -27.44
C GLU A 310 -5.03 12.90 -26.51
N THR A 311 -5.49 13.79 -25.61
CA THR A 311 -4.57 14.34 -24.58
C THR A 311 -4.03 13.25 -23.67
N VAL A 312 -2.87 13.48 -23.04
CA VAL A 312 -2.25 12.47 -22.15
C VAL A 312 -3.17 12.07 -20.98
N PRO A 313 -3.89 13.00 -20.32
CA PRO A 313 -4.85 12.66 -19.28
C PRO A 313 -5.99 11.77 -19.78
N GLU A 314 -6.60 12.11 -20.92
CA GLU A 314 -7.67 11.32 -21.53
C GLU A 314 -7.19 9.91 -21.90
N THR A 315 -5.99 9.78 -22.45
CA THR A 315 -5.38 8.48 -22.76
C THR A 315 -5.26 7.61 -21.51
N CYS A 316 -4.85 8.18 -20.38
CA CYS A 316 -4.73 7.45 -19.12
C CYS A 316 -6.11 7.04 -18.57
N LEU A 317 -7.09 7.93 -18.66
CA LEU A 317 -8.45 7.74 -18.15
C LEU A 317 -9.22 6.62 -18.88
N ARG A 318 -8.84 6.24 -20.11
CA ARG A 318 -9.43 5.08 -20.81
C ARG A 318 -9.35 3.78 -20.02
N CYS A 319 -8.28 3.61 -19.26
CA CYS A 319 -8.03 2.41 -18.44
C CYS A 319 -8.05 2.71 -16.93
N HIS A 320 -7.76 3.94 -16.51
CA HIS A 320 -7.75 4.37 -15.10
C HIS A 320 -8.95 5.27 -14.81
N GLY A 321 -10.07 4.68 -14.39
CA GLY A 321 -11.26 5.45 -13.99
C GLY A 321 -11.10 6.18 -12.65
N GLU A 322 -11.93 7.22 -12.43
CA GLU A 322 -11.98 8.02 -11.20
C GLU A 322 -12.16 7.17 -9.93
N ASP A 323 -12.93 6.09 -10.04
CA ASP A 323 -13.20 5.18 -8.94
C ASP A 323 -11.98 4.35 -8.52
N ARG A 324 -11.01 4.12 -9.41
CA ARG A 324 -9.77 3.41 -9.10
C ARG A 324 -8.91 4.21 -8.13
N HIS A 325 -8.70 5.49 -8.42
CA HIS A 325 -7.89 6.37 -7.56
C HIS A 325 -8.62 6.85 -6.30
N LYS A 326 -9.96 6.94 -6.32
CA LYS A 326 -10.76 7.17 -5.10
C LYS A 326 -10.61 6.05 -4.08
N LYS A 327 -10.56 4.78 -4.52
CA LYS A 327 -10.42 3.61 -3.64
C LYS A 327 -9.08 3.54 -2.91
N GLU A 328 -8.03 4.17 -3.45
CA GLU A 328 -6.66 4.09 -2.93
C GLU A 328 -6.29 5.21 -1.93
N SER A 329 -7.23 6.08 -1.52
CA SER A 329 -6.99 7.16 -0.54
C SER A 329 -5.83 8.11 -0.89
N LEU A 330 -5.50 8.25 -2.18
CA LEU A 330 -4.40 9.10 -2.65
C LEU A 330 -4.76 10.59 -2.54
N ALA A 331 -3.79 11.41 -2.13
CA ALA A 331 -3.93 12.85 -1.98
C ALA A 331 -4.18 13.56 -3.32
N HIS A 332 -3.51 13.09 -4.39
CA HIS A 332 -3.53 13.73 -5.71
C HIS A 332 -4.29 12.94 -6.78
N GLY A 333 -5.04 11.88 -6.40
CA GLY A 333 -5.66 10.92 -7.33
C GLY A 333 -6.78 11.46 -8.24
N ARG A 334 -7.10 12.76 -8.20
CA ARG A 334 -8.08 13.40 -9.09
C ARG A 334 -7.67 14.80 -9.58
N MET A 335 -6.50 15.33 -9.20
CA MET A 335 -6.24 16.76 -9.39
C MET A 335 -5.20 17.03 -10.47
N MET A 336 -5.71 17.69 -11.50
CA MET A 336 -5.02 18.74 -12.24
C MET A 336 -4.79 19.90 -11.25
N ILE A 337 -3.58 20.07 -10.71
CA ILE A 337 -3.29 21.20 -9.81
C ILE A 337 -2.80 22.35 -10.67
N VAL A 338 -3.45 23.51 -10.59
CA VAL A 338 -2.96 24.71 -11.24
C VAL A 338 -1.73 25.19 -10.47
N ASP A 339 -0.56 25.27 -11.12
CA ASP A 339 0.64 25.82 -10.53
C ASP A 339 0.51 27.34 -10.27
N GLU A 340 1.51 27.96 -9.62
CA GLU A 340 1.50 29.41 -9.34
C GLU A 340 1.42 30.29 -10.61
N ASN A 341 1.70 29.71 -11.79
CA ASN A 341 1.69 30.37 -13.09
C ASN A 341 0.40 30.11 -13.90
N GLY A 342 -0.56 29.37 -13.35
CA GLY A 342 -1.80 29.05 -14.06
C GLY A 342 -1.76 27.79 -14.92
N GLN A 343 -0.70 26.97 -14.85
CA GLN A 343 -0.57 25.74 -15.66
C GLN A 343 -1.19 24.53 -14.94
N GLU A 344 -2.03 23.77 -15.64
CA GLU A 344 -2.64 22.55 -15.11
C GLU A 344 -1.63 21.38 -15.03
N ALA A 345 -1.16 21.06 -13.83
CA ALA A 345 -0.29 19.91 -13.58
C ALA A 345 -1.08 18.60 -13.71
N ASN A 346 -0.76 17.78 -14.71
CA ASN A 346 -1.50 16.58 -15.07
C ASN A 346 -0.80 15.28 -14.63
N CYS A 347 -1.28 14.11 -15.08
CA CYS A 347 -0.68 12.81 -14.72
C CYS A 347 0.83 12.74 -15.00
N THR A 348 1.30 13.36 -16.10
CA THR A 348 2.72 13.40 -16.50
C THR A 348 3.58 14.31 -15.63
N SER A 349 2.96 15.23 -14.89
CA SER A 349 3.67 16.11 -13.96
C SER A 349 4.23 15.35 -12.75
N CYS A 350 3.64 14.19 -12.42
CA CYS A 350 4.02 13.37 -11.27
C CYS A 350 4.53 11.98 -11.66
N HIS A 351 4.07 11.42 -12.79
CA HIS A 351 4.46 10.09 -13.26
C HIS A 351 5.36 10.19 -14.50
N ILE A 352 6.38 9.33 -14.53
CA ILE A 352 7.32 9.25 -15.67
C ILE A 352 6.73 8.33 -16.73
N TYR A 353 6.58 8.82 -17.96
CA TYR A 353 6.18 8.03 -19.12
C TYR A 353 7.24 8.24 -20.23
N HIS A 354 7.94 7.17 -20.62
CA HIS A 354 8.98 7.08 -21.66
C HIS A 354 9.90 8.31 -21.82
N TRP A 355 11.08 8.36 -21.15
CA TRP A 355 12.05 9.45 -21.38
C TRP A 355 13.47 8.96 -21.67
N LYS A 356 13.81 8.88 -22.97
CA LYS A 356 15.19 8.86 -23.44
C LYS A 356 15.28 9.64 -24.75
N LEU A 357 15.40 10.97 -24.66
CA LEU A 357 15.96 11.77 -25.74
C LEU A 357 17.48 11.80 -25.59
N PRO A 358 18.26 11.87 -26.67
CA PRO A 358 19.70 12.12 -26.59
C PRO A 358 19.98 13.57 -26.12
N ASP A 359 21.13 13.77 -25.47
CA ASP A 359 21.80 15.04 -25.10
C ASP A 359 21.48 15.75 -23.78
N GLU A 360 22.44 16.59 -23.35
CA GLU A 360 22.58 17.38 -22.11
C GLU A 360 21.30 18.15 -21.68
N ALA A 361 20.38 18.42 -22.61
CA ALA A 361 19.03 18.91 -22.30
C ALA A 361 18.25 17.97 -21.35
N HIS A 362 18.59 16.68 -21.34
CA HIS A 362 18.04 15.67 -20.43
C HIS A 362 18.36 15.93 -18.96
N LYS A 363 19.57 16.40 -18.63
CA LYS A 363 19.93 16.69 -17.24
C LYS A 363 19.16 17.90 -16.72
N ALA A 364 18.92 18.89 -17.57
CA ALA A 364 18.10 20.06 -17.24
C ALA A 364 16.65 19.67 -16.96
N ALA A 365 15.99 18.93 -17.85
CA ALA A 365 14.60 18.49 -17.68
C ALA A 365 14.40 17.48 -16.53
N ALA A 366 15.37 16.58 -16.29
CA ALA A 366 15.33 15.65 -15.14
C ALA A 366 15.64 16.34 -13.80
N SER A 367 16.33 17.48 -13.83
CA SER A 367 16.55 18.35 -12.67
C SER A 367 15.36 19.27 -12.37
N GLU A 368 14.54 19.57 -13.37
CA GLU A 368 13.23 20.23 -13.26
C GLU A 368 12.09 19.24 -12.92
N ARG A 369 12.35 18.25 -12.04
CA ARG A 369 11.20 17.55 -11.44
C ARG A 369 10.35 18.58 -10.73
N ILE A 370 9.03 18.49 -10.91
CA ILE A 370 8.06 19.15 -10.03
C ILE A 370 8.27 18.59 -8.62
N ALA A 371 9.13 19.26 -7.87
CA ALA A 371 9.31 19.00 -6.45
C ALA A 371 8.07 19.53 -5.72
N CYS A 372 7.78 19.00 -4.53
CA CYS A 372 6.62 19.43 -3.74
C CYS A 372 6.54 20.97 -3.62
N ILE A 373 7.69 21.64 -3.59
CA ILE A 373 7.84 23.11 -3.56
C ILE A 373 7.11 23.85 -4.69
N ASN A 374 6.99 23.27 -5.89
CA ASN A 374 6.41 23.95 -7.04
C ASN A 374 4.89 24.13 -6.92
N CYS A 375 4.23 23.31 -6.09
CA CYS A 375 2.78 23.42 -5.82
C CYS A 375 2.46 23.71 -4.34
N HIS A 376 3.38 23.41 -3.41
CA HIS A 376 3.24 23.60 -1.96
C HIS A 376 4.23 24.66 -1.46
N ALA A 377 4.24 25.83 -2.11
CA ALA A 377 5.22 26.86 -1.84
C ALA A 377 5.18 27.37 -0.39
N LYS A 378 3.98 27.46 0.22
CA LYS A 378 3.85 27.86 1.63
C LYS A 378 4.46 26.81 2.56
N GLU A 379 4.05 25.55 2.44
CA GLU A 379 4.51 24.45 3.28
C GLU A 379 6.03 24.26 3.14
N ASN A 380 6.56 24.44 1.93
CA ASN A 380 8.00 24.37 1.70
C ASN A 380 8.75 25.52 2.39
N ARG A 381 8.26 26.76 2.29
CA ARG A 381 8.84 27.91 3.02
C ARG A 381 8.83 27.68 4.54
N ASP A 382 7.77 27.09 5.06
CA ASP A 382 7.65 26.74 6.48
C ASP A 382 8.64 25.63 6.87
N TYR A 383 8.73 24.56 6.07
CA TYR A 383 9.67 23.46 6.27
C TYR A 383 11.14 23.92 6.23
N GLU A 384 11.54 24.74 5.26
CA GLU A 384 12.93 25.21 5.12
C GLU A 384 13.41 26.00 6.35
N ARG A 385 12.50 26.70 7.01
CA ARG A 385 12.73 27.46 8.24
C ARG A 385 12.69 26.60 9.50
N SER A 386 12.06 25.43 9.44
CA SER A 386 12.00 24.50 10.58
C SER A 386 13.38 23.95 10.96
N ALA A 387 13.48 23.43 12.17
CA ALA A 387 14.68 22.74 12.64
C ALA A 387 15.09 21.57 11.72
N HIS A 388 14.11 20.85 11.14
CA HIS A 388 14.38 19.76 10.19
C HIS A 388 14.94 20.28 8.86
N GLY A 389 14.32 21.31 8.27
CA GLY A 389 14.79 21.89 7.01
C GLY A 389 16.16 22.57 7.14
N VAL A 390 16.43 23.24 8.27
CA VAL A 390 17.75 23.80 8.58
C VAL A 390 18.80 22.70 8.73
N ALA A 391 18.49 21.59 9.42
CA ALA A 391 19.41 20.46 9.54
C ALA A 391 19.70 19.81 8.18
N PHE A 392 18.67 19.60 7.35
CA PHE A 392 18.82 19.05 6.01
C PHE A 392 19.71 19.93 5.12
N ARG A 393 19.50 21.26 5.12
CA ARG A 393 20.33 22.22 4.35
C ARG A 393 21.79 22.26 4.80
N LYS A 394 22.08 21.94 6.07
CA LYS A 394 23.45 21.80 6.58
C LYS A 394 24.12 20.49 6.17
N GLY A 395 23.48 19.68 5.34
CA GLY A 395 24.02 18.43 4.80
C GLY A 395 23.70 17.19 5.64
N HIS A 396 22.87 17.31 6.69
CA HIS A 396 22.46 16.18 7.51
C HIS A 396 21.33 15.41 6.82
N LYS A 397 21.69 14.36 6.09
CA LYS A 397 20.74 13.53 5.30
C LYS A 397 19.75 12.75 6.16
N GLU A 398 20.00 12.60 7.46
CA GLU A 398 19.10 11.95 8.41
C GLU A 398 17.94 12.85 8.84
N ALA A 399 18.00 14.16 8.56
CA ALA A 399 16.91 15.07 8.84
C ALA A 399 15.71 14.72 7.93
N PRO A 400 14.49 14.59 8.49
CA PRO A 400 13.33 14.20 7.71
C PRO A 400 12.97 15.26 6.69
N THR A 401 12.55 14.81 5.50
CA THR A 401 12.10 15.66 4.37
C THR A 401 10.60 15.45 4.12
N CYS A 402 10.05 16.18 3.15
CA CYS A 402 8.66 16.00 2.71
C CYS A 402 8.34 14.53 2.42
N VAL A 403 9.23 13.81 1.71
CA VAL A 403 9.04 12.40 1.37
C VAL A 403 9.20 11.47 2.58
N THR A 404 9.98 11.85 3.59
CA THR A 404 10.08 11.08 4.84
C THR A 404 8.74 11.09 5.58
N CYS A 405 8.07 12.24 5.63
CA CYS A 405 6.79 12.38 6.32
C CYS A 405 5.60 11.90 5.48
N HIS A 406 5.51 12.29 4.21
CA HIS A 406 4.37 12.03 3.33
C HIS A 406 4.50 10.75 2.47
N GLY A 407 5.70 10.18 2.37
CA GLY A 407 6.01 9.08 1.46
C GLY A 407 6.47 9.58 0.09
N GLU A 408 7.25 8.75 -0.61
CA GLU A 408 7.76 9.04 -1.96
C GLU A 408 6.80 8.59 -3.07
N LYS A 409 6.04 7.51 -2.83
CA LYS A 409 5.10 6.91 -3.77
C LYS A 409 3.76 6.71 -3.07
N LYS A 410 2.65 6.86 -3.79
CA LYS A 410 1.28 6.74 -3.25
C LYS A 410 1.04 7.67 -2.05
N VAL A 411 1.33 8.97 -2.23
CA VAL A 411 1.08 9.99 -1.20
C VAL A 411 -0.40 9.96 -0.80
N GLU A 412 -0.67 9.51 0.41
CA GLU A 412 -2.01 9.38 0.97
C GLU A 412 -2.56 10.73 1.43
N ARG A 413 -3.89 10.84 1.49
CA ARG A 413 -4.57 12.00 2.09
C ARG A 413 -4.16 12.19 3.55
N ILE A 414 -4.03 13.44 3.97
CA ILE A 414 -3.67 13.80 5.36
C ILE A 414 -4.60 13.12 6.37
N SER A 415 -5.90 13.06 6.08
CA SER A 415 -6.90 12.41 6.94
C SER A 415 -6.68 10.92 7.15
N SER A 416 -6.01 10.24 6.21
CA SER A 416 -5.73 8.81 6.26
C SER A 416 -4.35 8.54 6.85
N ARG A 417 -3.35 9.33 6.44
CA ARG A 417 -1.95 9.13 6.83
C ARG A 417 -1.60 9.67 8.21
N PHE A 418 -2.17 10.81 8.60
CA PHE A 418 -1.85 11.51 9.86
C PHE A 418 -3.02 11.44 10.84
N THR A 419 -3.28 10.22 11.30
CA THR A 419 -4.09 9.94 12.49
C THR A 419 -3.28 10.20 13.77
N GLY A 420 -3.96 10.25 14.93
CA GLY A 420 -3.26 10.48 16.21
C GLY A 420 -2.12 9.48 16.48
N GLN A 421 -2.31 8.22 16.07
CA GLN A 421 -1.31 7.16 16.27
C GLN A 421 -0.14 7.24 15.29
N THR A 422 -0.43 7.48 14.02
CA THR A 422 0.60 7.57 12.97
C THR A 422 1.49 8.80 13.16
N ILE A 423 0.95 9.91 13.68
CA ILE A 423 1.75 11.08 14.04
C ILE A 423 2.77 10.74 15.13
N ILE A 424 2.33 10.10 16.23
CA ILE A 424 3.22 9.78 17.35
C ILE A 424 4.25 8.74 16.93
N SER A 425 3.84 7.69 16.22
CA SER A 425 4.79 6.66 15.75
C SER A 425 5.80 7.22 14.75
N LEU A 426 5.38 8.08 13.83
CA LEU A 426 6.26 8.76 12.88
C LEU A 426 7.33 9.59 13.60
N CYS A 427 6.91 10.48 14.50
CA CYS A 427 7.86 11.31 15.25
C CYS A 427 8.78 10.46 16.13
N SER A 428 8.23 9.42 16.77
CA SER A 428 8.98 8.53 17.66
C SER A 428 10.00 7.66 16.94
N SER A 429 9.82 7.37 15.64
CA SER A 429 10.78 6.60 14.86
C SER A 429 12.18 7.24 14.81
N CYS A 430 12.24 8.58 14.84
CA CYS A 430 13.48 9.35 14.90
C CYS A 430 13.76 9.88 16.32
N HIS A 431 12.78 10.49 16.99
CA HIS A 431 12.98 11.10 18.32
C HIS A 431 13.02 10.09 19.48
N GLY A 432 12.62 8.84 19.25
CA GLY A 432 12.84 7.72 20.16
C GLY A 432 14.13 6.96 19.88
N ASN A 433 14.80 7.25 18.75
CA ASN A 433 16.08 6.66 18.42
C ASN A 433 17.21 7.41 19.14
N ARG A 434 17.85 6.72 20.08
CA ARG A 434 18.93 7.29 20.91
C ARG A 434 20.13 7.75 20.08
N GLU A 435 20.48 7.02 19.02
CA GLU A 435 21.63 7.37 18.18
C GLU A 435 21.39 8.67 17.41
N ILE A 436 20.22 8.79 16.77
CA ILE A 436 19.82 10.00 16.03
C ILE A 436 19.76 11.19 16.99
N THR A 437 19.05 11.05 18.11
CA THR A 437 18.90 12.15 19.07
C THR A 437 20.23 12.59 19.67
N MET A 438 21.12 11.68 20.03
CA MET A 438 22.46 12.05 20.54
C MET A 438 23.32 12.74 19.47
N ARG A 439 23.26 12.31 18.20
CA ARG A 439 23.99 12.93 17.08
C ARG A 439 23.63 14.41 16.90
N PHE A 440 22.34 14.74 17.07
CA PHE A 440 21.83 16.12 17.02
C PHE A 440 21.81 16.82 18.39
N GLN A 441 22.43 16.23 19.43
CA GLN A 441 22.47 16.76 20.80
C GLN A 441 21.08 17.06 21.38
N LEU A 442 20.09 16.28 20.97
CA LEU A 442 18.72 16.32 21.47
C LEU A 442 18.57 15.41 22.69
N ASN A 443 17.55 15.67 23.52
CA ASN A 443 17.23 14.82 24.65
C ASN A 443 16.69 13.46 24.15
N PRO A 444 17.34 12.31 24.46
CA PRO A 444 16.90 11.00 23.98
C PRO A 444 15.61 10.50 24.64
N ASN A 445 15.17 11.14 25.73
CA ASN A 445 14.01 10.70 26.52
C ASN A 445 12.76 11.56 26.25
N VAL A 446 12.71 12.31 25.14
CA VAL A 446 11.54 13.16 24.84
C VAL A 446 10.28 12.34 24.59
N VAL A 447 10.41 11.20 23.91
CA VAL A 447 9.29 10.28 23.63
C VAL A 447 8.81 9.61 24.91
N SER A 448 9.71 9.04 25.72
CA SER A 448 9.33 8.42 27.00
C SER A 448 8.72 9.44 27.97
N GLY A 449 9.28 10.65 28.05
CA GLY A 449 8.71 11.74 28.84
C GLY A 449 7.30 12.12 28.39
N TYR A 450 7.04 12.16 27.08
CA TYR A 450 5.70 12.38 26.55
C TYR A 450 4.75 11.21 26.86
N LEU A 451 5.20 9.96 26.65
CA LEU A 451 4.42 8.74 26.92
C LEU A 451 4.01 8.63 28.39
N ASN A 452 4.78 9.23 29.31
CA ASN A 452 4.46 9.29 30.74
C ASN A 452 3.42 10.35 31.12
N THR A 453 3.08 11.27 30.23
CA THR A 453 2.00 12.23 30.44
C THR A 453 0.64 11.55 30.32
N TYR A 454 -0.42 12.21 30.81
CA TYR A 454 -1.79 11.74 30.55
C TYR A 454 -2.06 11.59 29.05
N HIS A 455 -1.55 12.52 28.23
CA HIS A 455 -1.71 12.42 26.78
C HIS A 455 -1.04 11.13 26.26
N GLY A 456 0.23 10.94 26.53
CA GLY A 456 0.96 9.74 26.13
C GLY A 456 0.30 8.42 26.57
N LYS A 457 -0.21 8.36 27.80
CA LYS A 457 -0.83 7.15 28.36
C LYS A 457 -2.14 6.77 27.67
N VAL A 458 -3.02 7.73 27.38
CA VAL A 458 -4.27 7.41 26.66
C VAL A 458 -3.99 6.99 25.22
N TYR A 459 -2.92 7.50 24.60
CA TYR A 459 -2.44 7.01 23.32
C TYR A 459 -1.99 5.55 23.40
N SER A 460 -1.16 5.18 24.39
CA SER A 460 -0.73 3.79 24.56
C SER A 460 -1.89 2.81 24.80
N LEU A 461 -3.01 3.30 25.34
CA LEU A 461 -4.24 2.53 25.51
C LEU A 461 -5.14 2.49 24.26
N GLY A 462 -4.67 2.99 23.12
CA GLY A 462 -5.39 2.90 21.84
C GLY A 462 -6.33 4.07 21.53
N PHE A 463 -6.29 5.18 22.29
CA PHE A 463 -7.12 6.33 21.97
C PHE A 463 -6.67 7.01 20.67
N GLN A 464 -7.55 7.08 19.68
CA GLN A 464 -7.30 7.74 18.40
C GLN A 464 -8.23 8.93 18.13
N GLY A 465 -9.01 9.38 19.12
CA GLY A 465 -9.98 10.46 18.94
C GLY A 465 -9.33 11.79 18.53
N ARG A 466 -10.04 12.58 17.70
CA ARG A 466 -9.57 13.91 17.21
C ARG A 466 -9.29 14.95 18.31
N LYS A 467 -9.70 14.72 19.55
CA LYS A 467 -9.53 15.62 20.71
C LYS A 467 -8.34 15.21 21.59
N PHE A 468 -7.32 14.64 20.99
CA PHE A 468 -6.15 14.12 21.68
C PHE A 468 -4.90 14.89 21.25
N ALA A 469 -4.13 15.40 22.22
CA ALA A 469 -2.91 16.12 21.93
C ALA A 469 -1.83 15.15 21.47
N THR A 470 -1.23 15.41 20.31
CA THR A 470 -0.09 14.68 19.74
C THR A 470 1.14 15.60 19.70
N CYS A 471 2.27 15.11 19.16
CA CYS A 471 3.46 15.93 18.93
C CYS A 471 3.13 17.22 18.18
N ILE A 472 2.32 17.14 17.10
CA ILE A 472 1.95 18.30 16.26
C ILE A 472 0.80 19.14 16.84
N SER A 473 0.24 18.75 18.00
CA SER A 473 -0.74 19.60 18.69
C SER A 473 -0.05 20.71 19.48
N CYS A 474 1.17 20.41 19.97
CA CYS A 474 2.03 21.36 20.67
C CYS A 474 3.05 21.99 19.72
N HIS A 475 3.73 21.17 18.93
CA HIS A 475 4.65 21.62 17.88
C HIS A 475 3.89 21.85 16.57
N ASP A 476 4.40 22.69 15.67
CA ASP A 476 3.85 22.78 14.32
C ASP A 476 4.12 21.48 13.53
N ASN A 477 3.49 21.29 12.36
CA ASN A 477 3.71 20.14 11.50
C ASN A 477 4.76 20.39 10.40
N HIS A 478 4.85 21.62 9.89
CA HIS A 478 5.83 22.02 8.88
C HIS A 478 6.84 23.03 9.43
N LEU A 479 6.41 23.96 10.31
CA LEU A 479 7.26 24.99 10.90
C LEU A 479 7.72 24.60 12.33
N ILE A 480 8.36 23.45 12.49
CA ILE A 480 8.85 22.99 13.81
C ILE A 480 10.04 23.84 14.24
N LEU A 481 9.82 24.76 15.19
CA LEU A 481 10.83 25.69 15.67
C LEU A 481 11.28 25.39 17.12
N PRO A 482 12.54 25.72 17.49
CA PRO A 482 13.02 25.65 18.87
C PRO A 482 12.18 26.50 19.83
N LYS A 483 12.12 26.15 21.12
CA LYS A 483 11.31 26.88 22.12
C LYS A 483 11.77 28.33 22.35
N GLU A 484 13.02 28.62 22.02
CA GLU A 484 13.64 29.94 22.13
C GLU A 484 13.19 30.88 21.00
N ASP A 485 12.71 30.34 19.88
CA ASP A 485 12.22 31.13 18.76
C ASP A 485 10.86 31.75 19.11
N PRO A 486 10.70 33.10 19.02
CA PRO A 486 9.42 33.76 19.29
C PRO A 486 8.25 33.25 18.45
N ALA A 487 8.50 32.81 17.21
CA ALA A 487 7.47 32.29 16.31
C ALA A 487 7.08 30.82 16.61
N SER A 488 7.80 30.14 17.50
CA SER A 488 7.45 28.77 17.91
C SER A 488 6.13 28.74 18.68
N THR A 489 5.28 27.77 18.36
CA THR A 489 4.02 27.49 19.09
C THR A 489 4.26 27.15 20.56
N ILE A 490 5.45 26.65 20.90
CA ILE A 490 5.83 26.33 22.29
C ILE A 490 6.73 27.39 22.93
N SER A 491 6.87 28.55 22.29
CA SER A 491 7.60 29.70 22.86
C SER A 491 6.88 30.26 24.08
N ARG A 492 7.59 31.04 24.90
CA ARG A 492 6.99 31.72 26.05
C ARG A 492 5.81 32.64 25.69
N GLN A 493 5.77 33.15 24.45
CA GLN A 493 4.72 34.05 23.96
C GLN A 493 3.46 33.27 23.55
N HIS A 494 3.61 32.10 22.92
CA HIS A 494 2.49 31.35 22.34
C HIS A 494 2.04 30.14 23.18
N ILE A 495 2.81 29.68 24.17
CA ILE A 495 2.51 28.44 24.91
C ILE A 495 1.15 28.46 25.62
N ILE A 496 0.69 29.62 26.10
CA ILE A 496 -0.64 29.75 26.73
C ILE A 496 -1.74 29.51 25.70
N GLU A 497 -1.61 30.11 24.51
CA GLU A 497 -2.56 29.91 23.42
C GLU A 497 -2.54 28.45 22.93
N THR A 498 -1.35 27.86 22.78
CA THR A 498 -1.18 26.45 22.36
C THR A 498 -1.87 25.50 23.33
N CYS A 499 -1.69 25.66 24.64
CA CYS A 499 -2.44 24.90 25.63
C CYS A 499 -3.93 25.26 25.63
N GLY A 500 -4.26 26.54 25.40
CA GLY A 500 -5.61 27.11 25.34
C GLY A 500 -6.51 26.49 24.28
N ARG A 501 -5.93 25.94 23.20
CA ARG A 501 -6.68 25.20 22.17
C ARG A 501 -7.50 24.02 22.71
N CYS A 502 -7.09 23.45 23.84
CA CYS A 502 -7.81 22.35 24.50
C CYS A 502 -8.09 22.62 25.99
N HIS A 503 -7.38 23.54 26.63
CA HIS A 503 -7.55 23.94 28.02
C HIS A 503 -7.99 25.40 28.09
N GLU A 504 -9.30 25.66 28.03
CA GLU A 504 -9.88 27.00 27.93
C GLU A 504 -9.34 28.00 28.99
N ASP A 505 -9.12 27.53 30.23
CA ASP A 505 -8.61 28.34 31.34
C ASP A 505 -7.08 28.24 31.53
N ALA A 506 -6.32 27.95 30.47
CA ALA A 506 -4.87 27.89 30.54
C ALA A 506 -4.29 29.26 30.95
N ASN A 507 -3.45 29.25 31.99
CA ASN A 507 -2.88 30.46 32.57
C ASN A 507 -1.34 30.37 32.68
N LYS A 508 -0.70 31.47 33.10
CA LYS A 508 0.77 31.58 33.19
C LYS A 508 1.41 30.50 34.08
N ASN A 509 0.74 30.08 35.15
CA ASN A 509 1.24 29.04 36.03
C ASN A 509 1.01 27.66 35.42
N PHE A 510 -0.14 27.42 34.77
CA PHE A 510 -0.47 26.16 34.11
C PHE A 510 0.60 25.72 33.11
N VAL A 511 1.07 26.64 32.27
CA VAL A 511 2.08 26.35 31.23
C VAL A 511 3.49 26.09 31.77
N THR A 512 3.72 26.22 33.08
CA THR A 512 4.98 25.79 33.71
C THR A 512 5.03 24.27 33.97
N LEU A 513 3.94 23.56 33.69
CA LEU A 513 3.88 22.08 33.68
C LEU A 513 4.93 21.51 32.71
N LEU A 514 5.68 20.51 33.18
CA LEU A 514 6.70 19.83 32.38
C LEU A 514 6.09 18.69 31.56
N GLN A 515 5.96 18.89 30.25
CA GLN A 515 5.31 17.94 29.30
C GLN A 515 6.19 16.76 28.86
N HIS A 516 7.52 16.89 28.97
CA HIS A 516 8.47 15.81 28.67
C HIS A 516 9.28 15.45 29.92
N TYR A 517 8.62 15.40 31.08
CA TYR A 517 9.29 15.12 32.34
C TYR A 517 9.68 13.65 32.42
N ASP A 518 10.95 13.40 32.72
CA ASP A 518 11.48 12.09 33.02
C ASP A 518 12.06 12.11 34.45
N PRO A 519 11.52 11.31 35.39
CA PRO A 519 12.03 11.20 36.76
C PRO A 519 13.51 10.80 36.86
N MET A 520 14.06 10.14 35.83
CA MET A 520 15.48 9.75 35.80
C MET A 520 16.41 10.94 35.54
N GLN A 521 15.90 12.06 35.01
CA GLN A 521 16.67 13.29 34.74
C GLN A 521 16.72 14.24 35.94
N LYS A 522 17.35 13.79 37.04
CA LYS A 522 17.45 14.50 38.33
C LYS A 522 17.89 15.97 38.24
N LYS A 523 18.69 16.33 37.23
CA LYS A 523 19.24 17.68 37.05
C LYS A 523 18.23 18.74 36.62
N ARG A 524 17.08 18.36 36.04
CA ARG A 524 16.09 19.32 35.50
C ARG A 524 15.08 19.80 36.54
N SER A 525 14.74 18.97 37.52
CA SER A 525 13.87 19.35 38.65
C SER A 525 14.19 18.53 39.90
N PRO A 526 15.06 19.04 40.81
CA PRO A 526 15.47 18.30 42.00
C PRO A 526 14.31 18.03 42.96
N ILE A 527 13.31 18.91 43.01
CA ILE A 527 12.13 18.76 43.87
C ILE A 527 11.28 17.57 43.42
N LEU A 528 10.94 17.50 42.13
CA LEU A 528 10.13 16.40 41.60
C LEU A 528 10.86 15.05 41.71
N ALA A 529 12.17 15.05 41.51
CA ALA A 529 13.00 13.86 41.72
C ALA A 529 12.99 13.43 43.20
N GLY A 530 13.09 14.37 44.14
CA GLY A 530 13.00 14.11 45.57
C GLY A 530 11.65 13.52 45.99
N ILE A 531 10.54 14.07 45.48
CA ILE A 531 9.18 13.55 45.72
C ILE A 531 9.07 12.11 45.19
N HIS A 532 9.51 11.85 43.97
CA HIS A 532 9.44 10.50 43.40
C HIS A 532 10.26 9.48 44.20
N VAL A 533 11.50 9.83 44.57
CA VAL A 533 12.36 8.97 45.40
C VAL A 533 11.71 8.69 46.76
N PHE A 534 11.15 9.73 47.41
CA PHE A 534 10.45 9.58 48.68
C PHE A 534 9.24 8.64 48.57
N MET A 535 8.39 8.82 47.54
CA MET A 535 7.21 7.97 47.34
C MET A 535 7.61 6.50 47.06
N VAL A 536 8.61 6.27 46.22
CA VAL A 536 9.11 4.91 45.94
C VAL A 536 9.74 4.28 47.19
N TRP A 537 10.47 5.07 47.97
CA TRP A 537 11.05 4.62 49.25
C TRP A 537 9.95 4.23 50.25
N LEU A 538 8.93 5.08 50.41
CA LEU A 538 7.77 4.82 51.26
C LEU A 538 7.06 3.53 50.83
N LEU A 539 6.85 3.36 49.53
CA LEU A 539 6.22 2.17 48.96
C LEU A 539 7.03 0.90 49.29
N ARG A 540 8.33 0.90 49.02
CA ARG A 540 9.22 -0.26 49.24
C ARG A 540 9.32 -0.63 50.70
N ILE A 541 9.44 0.35 51.60
CA ILE A 541 9.53 0.07 53.04
C ILE A 541 8.22 -0.46 53.58
N THR A 542 7.10 0.19 53.28
CA THR A 542 5.79 -0.25 53.80
C THR A 542 5.47 -1.66 53.32
N LEU A 543 5.58 -1.94 52.01
CA LEU A 543 5.34 -3.29 51.49
C LEU A 543 6.38 -4.31 51.95
N GLY A 544 7.65 -3.91 52.12
CA GLY A 544 8.72 -4.79 52.58
C GLY A 544 8.55 -5.22 54.05
N VAL A 545 8.32 -4.26 54.96
CA VAL A 545 8.15 -4.52 56.39
C VAL A 545 6.89 -5.35 56.63
N PHE A 546 5.75 -4.94 56.07
CA PHE A 546 4.49 -5.65 56.27
C PHE A 546 4.42 -6.95 55.47
N GLY A 547 5.06 -7.03 54.30
CA GLY A 547 5.22 -8.27 53.55
C GLY A 547 6.05 -9.30 54.30
N LEU A 548 7.20 -8.91 54.86
CA LEU A 548 8.00 -9.78 55.73
C LEU A 548 7.21 -10.21 56.96
N HIS A 549 6.52 -9.27 57.61
CA HIS A 549 5.62 -9.57 58.72
C HIS A 549 4.57 -10.64 58.36
N THR A 550 3.89 -10.49 57.21
CA THR A 550 2.91 -11.45 56.69
C THR A 550 3.54 -12.82 56.41
N ILE A 551 4.71 -12.87 55.81
CA ILE A 551 5.43 -14.13 55.53
C ILE A 551 5.81 -14.83 56.83
N LEU A 552 6.39 -14.10 57.79
CA LEU A 552 6.78 -14.65 59.10
C LEU A 552 5.56 -15.17 59.87
N TRP A 553 4.44 -14.45 59.83
CA TRP A 553 3.18 -14.92 60.41
C TRP A 553 2.73 -16.21 59.72
N MET A 554 2.69 -16.26 58.39
CA MET A 554 2.29 -17.46 57.65
C MET A 554 3.16 -18.67 58.01
N LEU A 555 4.49 -18.50 58.04
CA LEU A 555 5.43 -19.54 58.43
C LEU A 555 5.18 -20.02 59.87
N ARG A 556 4.96 -19.09 60.81
CA ARG A 556 4.68 -19.44 62.19
C ARG A 556 3.38 -20.22 62.33
N SER A 557 2.30 -19.75 61.70
CA SER A 557 1.00 -20.43 61.73
C SER A 557 1.06 -21.81 61.05
N LEU A 558 1.88 -21.98 60.01
CA LEU A 558 2.12 -23.28 59.38
C LEU A 558 2.87 -24.23 60.32
N VAL A 559 3.95 -23.76 60.96
CA VAL A 559 4.70 -24.55 61.96
C VAL A 559 3.80 -24.97 63.12
N ASP A 560 2.98 -24.04 63.65
CA ASP A 560 2.05 -24.36 64.73
C ASP A 560 0.98 -25.37 64.28
N ARG A 561 0.51 -25.31 63.02
CA ARG A 561 -0.41 -26.30 62.43
C ARG A 561 0.23 -27.67 62.22
N ILE A 562 1.49 -27.73 61.79
CA ILE A 562 2.24 -28.99 61.63
C ILE A 562 2.46 -29.65 62.99
N ARG A 563 2.83 -28.86 64.02
CA ARG A 563 3.12 -29.38 65.37
C ARG A 563 1.88 -29.84 66.14
N HIS A 564 0.76 -29.12 66.03
CA HIS A 564 -0.42 -29.35 66.87
C HIS A 564 -1.62 -29.92 66.09
N GLY A 565 -1.48 -30.15 64.78
CA GLY A 565 -2.55 -30.58 63.90
C GLY A 565 -3.61 -29.49 63.61
N PRO A 566 -4.63 -29.80 62.79
CA PRO A 566 -5.72 -28.87 62.52
C PRO A 566 -6.53 -28.59 63.79
N ARG A 567 -6.64 -27.31 64.18
CA ARG A 567 -7.47 -26.88 65.31
C ARG A 567 -8.93 -27.30 65.10
N LYS A 568 -9.46 -28.17 65.96
CA LYS A 568 -10.88 -28.55 65.96
C LYS A 568 -11.77 -27.34 66.28
N ARG A 569 -12.68 -26.96 65.37
CA ARG A 569 -13.65 -25.87 65.58
C ARG A 569 -14.65 -26.26 66.68
N LYS A 570 -14.45 -25.80 67.92
CA LYS A 570 -15.46 -25.86 68.99
C LYS A 570 -16.62 -24.90 68.66
N LYS A 571 -17.88 -25.35 68.80
CA LYS A 571 -19.07 -24.50 68.61
C LYS A 571 -19.10 -23.43 69.70
N SER A 572 -19.16 -22.14 69.34
CA SER A 572 -19.36 -21.06 70.30
C SER A 572 -20.84 -20.95 70.66
N ARG A 573 -21.16 -20.75 71.95
CA ARG A 573 -22.55 -20.64 72.41
C ARG A 573 -23.13 -19.26 72.12
N TYR A 574 -22.29 -18.22 72.06
CA TYR A 574 -22.70 -16.82 71.94
C TYR A 574 -21.93 -16.05 70.85
N ARG A 575 -22.54 -14.95 70.37
CA ARG A 575 -21.92 -13.97 69.47
C ARG A 575 -22.06 -12.56 70.05
N TYR A 576 -21.06 -11.72 69.78
CA TYR A 576 -20.96 -10.36 70.30
C TYR A 576 -20.84 -9.34 69.16
N LYS A 577 -21.54 -8.22 69.25
CA LYS A 577 -21.55 -7.13 68.28
C LYS A 577 -20.23 -6.35 68.32
N ARG A 578 -19.54 -6.26 67.19
CA ARG A 578 -18.29 -5.50 67.03
C ARG A 578 -18.48 -4.20 66.24
N PHE A 579 -19.30 -4.25 65.18
CA PHE A 579 -19.53 -3.13 64.26
C PHE A 579 -21.02 -2.80 64.09
N GLY A 580 -21.35 -1.51 63.95
CA GLY A 580 -22.71 -1.04 63.70
C GLY A 580 -23.16 -1.28 62.26
N VAL A 581 -24.44 -0.99 61.93
CA VAL A 581 -24.88 -0.97 60.52
C VAL A 581 -24.16 0.14 59.76
N TRP A 582 -24.04 1.33 60.37
CA TRP A 582 -23.39 2.49 59.78
C TRP A 582 -21.94 2.22 59.34
N ASP A 583 -21.11 1.67 60.25
CA ASP A 583 -19.70 1.38 59.95
C ASP A 583 -19.56 0.38 58.79
N ARG A 584 -20.46 -0.63 58.75
CA ARG A 584 -20.48 -1.65 57.70
C ARG A 584 -20.93 -1.09 56.35
N SER A 585 -21.92 -0.20 56.35
CA SER A 585 -22.38 0.48 55.13
C SER A 585 -21.29 1.38 54.55
N LEU A 586 -20.56 2.13 55.40
CA LEU A 586 -19.42 2.93 54.96
C LEU A 586 -18.30 2.05 54.40
N HIS A 587 -18.02 0.92 55.05
CA HIS A 587 -17.04 -0.04 54.54
C HIS A 587 -17.47 -0.65 53.18
N GLY A 588 -18.75 -0.99 53.01
CA GLY A 588 -19.29 -1.46 51.73
C GLY A 588 -19.13 -0.44 50.61
N LEU A 589 -19.43 0.84 50.91
CA LEU A 589 -19.22 1.94 49.98
C LEU A 589 -17.73 2.14 49.65
N MET A 590 -16.85 1.99 50.65
CA MET A 590 -15.40 2.03 50.48
C MET A 590 -14.91 0.90 49.57
N ILE A 591 -15.30 -0.36 49.80
CA ILE A 591 -14.93 -1.50 48.92
C ILE A 591 -15.32 -1.20 47.47
N LEU A 592 -16.57 -0.78 47.25
CA LEU A 592 -17.09 -0.52 45.91
C LEU A 592 -16.31 0.59 45.21
N SER A 593 -16.10 1.73 45.89
CA SER A 593 -15.34 2.85 45.32
C SER A 593 -13.87 2.50 45.08
N PHE A 594 -13.22 1.76 45.99
CA PHE A 594 -11.82 1.39 45.90
C PHE A 594 -11.55 0.44 44.73
N LEU A 595 -12.37 -0.60 44.57
CA LEU A 595 -12.27 -1.53 43.44
C LEU A 595 -12.52 -0.81 42.11
N LEU A 596 -13.49 0.11 42.06
CA LEU A 596 -13.78 0.91 40.87
C LEU A 596 -12.61 1.82 40.50
N LEU A 597 -12.03 2.52 41.47
CA LEU A 597 -10.86 3.38 41.29
C LEU A 597 -9.63 2.59 40.86
N ALA A 598 -9.39 1.42 41.47
CA ALA A 598 -8.27 0.56 41.11
C ALA A 598 -8.43 -0.03 39.69
N MET A 599 -9.62 -0.50 39.33
CA MET A 599 -9.91 -1.06 38.01
C MET A 599 -9.78 -0.05 36.87
N THR A 600 -10.02 1.24 37.15
CA THR A 600 -9.89 2.32 36.17
C THR A 600 -8.51 2.99 36.18
N GLY A 601 -7.86 3.06 37.34
CA GLY A 601 -6.56 3.72 37.51
C GLY A 601 -5.35 2.86 37.16
N LEU A 602 -5.38 1.55 37.48
CA LEU A 602 -4.25 0.65 37.21
C LEU A 602 -3.95 0.48 35.71
N PRO A 603 -4.95 0.31 34.82
CA PRO A 603 -4.67 0.28 33.38
C PRO A 603 -4.03 1.56 32.85
N LEU A 604 -4.37 2.71 33.44
CA LEU A 604 -3.74 4.00 33.09
C LEU A 604 -2.29 4.11 33.63
N LYS A 605 -1.99 3.53 34.79
CA LYS A 605 -0.61 3.46 35.31
C LYS A 605 0.26 2.56 34.43
N TYR A 606 -0.27 1.42 34.00
CA TYR A 606 0.43 0.40 33.20
C TYR A 606 0.04 0.45 31.72
N SER A 607 -0.11 1.66 31.17
CA SER A 607 -0.63 1.89 29.81
C SER A 607 0.21 1.27 28.69
N HIS A 608 1.45 0.88 28.98
CA HIS A 608 2.36 0.21 28.06
C HIS A 608 2.12 -1.32 27.95
N THR A 609 1.27 -1.89 28.80
CA THR A 609 1.01 -3.34 28.82
C THR A 609 -0.16 -3.73 27.93
N GLU A 610 -0.03 -4.89 27.28
CA GLU A 610 -1.10 -5.50 26.47
C GLU A 610 -2.37 -5.75 27.29
N ALA A 611 -2.22 -6.15 28.57
CA ALA A 611 -3.36 -6.35 29.46
C ALA A 611 -4.16 -5.05 29.67
N SER A 612 -3.48 -3.91 29.85
CA SER A 612 -4.14 -2.62 30.03
C SER A 612 -4.79 -2.14 28.74
N TYR A 613 -4.12 -2.32 27.60
CA TYR A 613 -4.70 -2.07 26.28
C TYR A 613 -5.97 -2.90 26.05
N TRP A 614 -5.95 -4.20 26.37
CA TRP A 614 -7.10 -5.08 26.23
C TRP A 614 -8.29 -4.63 27.10
N ILE A 615 -8.05 -4.27 28.37
CA ILE A 615 -9.08 -3.74 29.27
C ILE A 615 -9.69 -2.45 28.70
N ALA A 616 -8.83 -1.53 28.25
CA ALA A 616 -9.26 -0.25 27.70
C ALA A 616 -10.02 -0.38 26.39
N SER A 617 -9.69 -1.36 25.54
CA SER A 617 -10.32 -1.53 24.22
C SER A 617 -11.55 -2.45 24.21
N ASN A 618 -11.64 -3.42 25.12
CA ASN A 618 -12.69 -4.45 25.09
C ASN A 618 -13.66 -4.39 26.27
N LEU A 619 -13.18 -4.04 27.47
CA LEU A 619 -14.00 -4.16 28.68
C LEU A 619 -14.76 -2.88 29.03
N LEU A 620 -14.07 -1.74 29.06
CA LEU A 620 -14.66 -0.50 29.56
C LEU A 620 -14.73 0.64 28.53
N ASP A 621 -13.80 0.74 27.57
CA ASP A 621 -13.52 1.99 26.83
C ASP A 621 -12.95 3.12 27.73
N LEU A 622 -12.07 3.93 27.16
CA LEU A 622 -11.36 4.99 27.88
C LEU A 622 -12.28 6.08 28.43
N ARG A 623 -13.35 6.43 27.71
CA ARG A 623 -14.30 7.45 28.17
C ARG A 623 -15.05 6.94 29.39
N THR A 624 -15.50 5.70 29.35
CA THR A 624 -16.20 5.07 30.48
C THR A 624 -15.27 4.93 31.67
N MET A 625 -14.01 4.50 31.47
CA MET A 625 -13.03 4.43 32.54
C MET A 625 -12.87 5.78 33.26
N ALA A 626 -12.75 6.87 32.51
CA ALA A 626 -12.63 8.21 33.09
C ALA A 626 -13.88 8.63 33.89
N ILE A 627 -15.08 8.31 33.40
CA ILE A 627 -16.34 8.60 34.09
C ILE A 627 -16.46 7.76 35.37
N LEU A 628 -16.20 6.46 35.28
CA LEU A 628 -16.24 5.54 36.41
C LEU A 628 -15.22 5.90 37.49
N HIS A 629 -14.02 6.33 37.10
CA HIS A 629 -13.00 6.80 38.03
C HIS A 629 -13.51 8.01 38.84
N ARG A 630 -14.15 8.97 38.17
CA ARG A 630 -14.74 10.16 38.80
C ARG A 630 -15.91 9.82 39.73
N ILE A 631 -16.77 8.88 39.33
CA ILE A 631 -17.84 8.36 40.20
C ILE A 631 -17.25 7.73 41.46
N GLY A 632 -16.23 6.87 41.30
CA GLY A 632 -15.49 6.28 42.40
C GLY A 632 -14.90 7.35 43.34
N ALA A 633 -14.28 8.39 42.79
CA ALA A 633 -13.73 9.49 43.58
C ALA A 633 -14.80 10.25 44.37
N VAL A 634 -15.96 10.54 43.77
CA VAL A 634 -17.09 11.18 44.47
C VAL A 634 -17.60 10.32 45.61
N MET A 635 -17.72 8.99 45.40
CA MET A 635 -18.07 8.05 46.46
C MET A 635 -17.04 8.06 47.59
N THR A 636 -15.75 8.13 47.25
CA THR A 636 -14.65 8.24 48.21
C THR A 636 -14.75 9.48 49.08
N PHE A 637 -14.92 10.66 48.46
CA PHE A 637 -15.13 11.90 49.21
C PHE A 637 -16.38 11.85 50.07
N THR A 638 -17.46 11.23 49.58
CA THR A 638 -18.72 11.10 50.30
C THR A 638 -18.54 10.30 51.59
N TYR A 639 -17.99 9.08 51.53
CA TYR A 639 -17.81 8.28 52.75
C TYR A 639 -16.80 8.92 53.70
N PHE A 640 -15.74 9.55 53.17
CA PHE A 640 -14.71 10.18 54.00
C PHE A 640 -15.29 11.37 54.77
N PHE A 641 -16.09 12.21 54.10
CA PHE A 641 -16.78 13.33 54.74
C PHE A 641 -17.85 12.86 55.74
N LEU A 642 -18.67 11.86 55.38
CA LEU A 642 -19.65 11.27 56.29
C LEU A 642 -18.99 10.69 57.56
N HIS A 643 -17.82 10.07 57.41
CA HIS A 643 -17.03 9.56 58.53
C HIS A 643 -16.51 10.70 59.42
N LEU A 644 -15.93 11.75 58.83
CA LEU A 644 -15.42 12.91 59.57
C LEU A 644 -16.54 13.65 60.32
N VAL A 645 -17.66 13.91 59.65
CA VAL A 645 -18.86 14.50 60.27
C VAL A 645 -19.41 13.59 61.37
N GLY A 646 -19.43 12.27 61.15
CA GLY A 646 -19.85 11.30 62.16
C GLY A 646 -18.96 11.25 63.40
N LEU A 647 -17.65 11.49 63.25
CA LEU A 647 -16.72 11.66 64.38
C LEU A 647 -16.96 12.99 65.10
N MET A 648 -17.05 14.10 64.36
CA MET A 648 -17.28 15.42 64.95
C MET A 648 -18.63 15.52 65.66
N ALA A 649 -19.70 14.95 65.10
CA ALA A 649 -21.02 14.92 65.73
C ALA A 649 -21.01 14.17 67.07
N ARG A 650 -20.19 13.12 67.22
CA ARG A 650 -20.04 12.39 68.49
C ARG A 650 -19.35 13.24 69.57
N VAL A 651 -18.39 14.07 69.17
CA VAL A 651 -17.70 15.01 70.05
C VAL A 651 -18.63 16.16 70.45
N ILE A 652 -19.28 16.80 69.47
CA ILE A 652 -20.16 17.97 69.69
C ILE A 652 -21.37 17.61 70.54
N ARG A 653 -21.97 16.42 70.34
CA ARG A 653 -23.13 15.95 71.14
C ARG A 653 -22.74 15.41 72.53
N GLY A 654 -21.49 15.56 72.95
CA GLY A 654 -20.99 15.12 74.26
C GLY A 654 -20.97 13.59 74.46
N LYS A 655 -21.18 12.79 73.41
CA LYS A 655 -21.24 11.32 73.50
C LYS A 655 -19.86 10.67 73.70
N ARG A 656 -18.79 11.34 73.31
CA ARG A 656 -17.38 10.96 73.56
C ARG A 656 -16.51 12.20 73.66
N LYS A 657 -15.53 12.22 74.57
CA LYS A 657 -14.54 13.30 74.62
C LYS A 657 -13.50 13.12 73.51
N LEU A 658 -12.96 14.21 72.97
CA LEU A 658 -11.90 14.14 71.94
C LEU A 658 -10.68 13.34 72.43
N LYS A 659 -10.31 13.50 73.71
CA LYS A 659 -9.24 12.74 74.35
C LYS A 659 -9.50 11.23 74.33
N GLU A 660 -10.74 10.78 74.47
CA GLU A 660 -11.11 9.36 74.42
C GLU A 660 -11.05 8.80 72.99
N ILE A 661 -11.33 9.63 71.97
CA ILE A 661 -11.21 9.21 70.57
C ILE A 661 -9.74 9.05 70.19
N LEU A 662 -8.87 9.96 70.64
CA LEU A 662 -7.44 9.96 70.30
C LEU A 662 -6.60 9.01 71.17
N TRP A 663 -6.94 8.86 72.45
CA TRP A 663 -6.12 8.16 73.44
C TRP A 663 -6.89 7.14 74.29
N GLY A 664 -8.15 6.84 73.95
CA GLY A 664 -8.94 5.85 74.67
C GLY A 664 -8.61 4.40 74.29
N PRO A 665 -9.21 3.42 75.00
CA PRO A 665 -9.04 1.99 74.73
C PRO A 665 -9.57 1.59 73.35
N ASP A 666 -10.65 2.24 72.91
CA ASP A 666 -11.32 2.10 71.60
C ASP A 666 -10.70 2.95 70.47
N SER A 667 -9.58 3.63 70.72
CA SER A 667 -8.99 4.54 69.72
C SER A 667 -8.45 3.79 68.51
N LEU A 668 -8.66 4.37 67.33
CA LEU A 668 -8.08 3.92 66.06
C LEU A 668 -6.74 4.62 65.72
N VAL A 669 -6.32 5.58 66.55
CA VAL A 669 -5.02 6.23 66.41
C VAL A 669 -3.92 5.33 66.98
N LEU A 670 -2.76 5.30 66.34
CA LEU A 670 -1.59 4.56 66.82
C LEU A 670 -1.09 5.15 68.15
N GLN A 671 -0.87 4.28 69.12
CA GLN A 671 -0.41 4.61 70.47
C GLN A 671 0.93 3.93 70.75
N PRO A 672 1.75 4.43 71.71
CA PRO A 672 3.05 3.83 72.03
C PRO A 672 2.99 2.33 72.38
N ARG A 673 1.87 1.87 72.95
CA ARG A 673 1.64 0.44 73.22
C ARG A 673 1.57 -0.42 71.96
N ASP A 674 1.08 0.14 70.85
CA ASP A 674 0.95 -0.59 69.58
C ASP A 674 2.33 -0.95 69.00
N ALA A 675 3.34 -0.09 69.21
CA ALA A 675 4.73 -0.40 68.85
C ALA A 675 5.32 -1.52 69.71
N LYS A 676 5.02 -1.54 71.02
CA LYS A 676 5.41 -2.64 71.91
C LYS A 676 4.75 -3.95 71.51
N GLU A 677 3.46 -3.91 71.19
CA GLU A 677 2.70 -5.07 70.70
C GLU A 677 3.27 -5.58 69.37
N PHE A 678 3.63 -4.69 68.43
CA PHE A 678 4.28 -5.05 67.18
C PHE A 678 5.61 -5.78 67.38
N VAL A 679 6.52 -5.23 68.19
CA VAL A 679 7.83 -5.86 68.47
C VAL A 679 7.65 -7.20 69.17
N GLN A 680 6.73 -7.29 70.13
CA GLN A 680 6.40 -8.55 70.79
C GLN A 680 5.81 -9.56 69.80
N HIS A 681 4.98 -9.12 68.85
CA HIS A 681 4.41 -10.01 67.83
C HIS A 681 5.47 -10.54 66.86
N LEU A 682 6.43 -9.70 66.44
CA LEU A 682 7.60 -10.15 65.69
C LEU A 682 8.41 -11.19 66.47
N GLY A 683 8.64 -10.95 67.76
CA GLY A 683 9.26 -11.92 68.67
C GLY A 683 8.48 -13.24 68.75
N PHE A 684 7.14 -13.18 68.73
CA PHE A 684 6.29 -14.38 68.69
C PHE A 684 6.45 -15.16 67.38
N PHE A 685 6.56 -14.50 66.23
CA PHE A 685 6.76 -15.18 64.94
C PHE A 685 8.03 -16.02 64.92
N VAL A 686 9.12 -15.51 65.49
CA VAL A 686 10.40 -16.24 65.61
C VAL A 686 10.50 -17.12 66.86
N GLY A 687 9.45 -17.18 67.69
CA GLY A 687 9.37 -18.05 68.87
C GLY A 687 10.08 -17.52 70.12
N LEU A 688 10.52 -16.26 70.14
CA LEU A 688 11.20 -15.61 71.26
C LEU A 688 10.25 -14.95 72.28
N ALA A 689 8.98 -14.76 71.93
CA ALA A 689 7.98 -14.14 72.80
C ALA A 689 6.62 -14.85 72.74
N LYS A 690 5.77 -14.62 73.76
CA LYS A 690 4.35 -15.03 73.72
C LYS A 690 3.55 -14.06 72.84
N LYS A 691 2.50 -14.59 72.19
CA LYS A 691 1.55 -13.79 71.39
C LYS A 691 1.00 -12.63 72.25
N PRO A 692 1.02 -11.37 71.77
CA PRO A 692 0.46 -10.25 72.49
C PRO A 692 -1.06 -10.38 72.69
N GLU A 693 -1.56 -9.82 73.79
CA GLU A 693 -2.99 -9.74 74.06
C GLU A 693 -3.58 -8.44 73.50
N PHE A 694 -4.29 -8.57 72.38
CA PHE A 694 -4.85 -7.42 71.68
C PHE A 694 -6.15 -6.94 72.31
N GLY A 695 -6.34 -5.62 72.31
CA GLY A 695 -7.61 -4.96 72.68
C GLY A 695 -8.62 -5.03 71.54
N ARG A 696 -9.64 -4.16 71.56
CA ARG A 696 -10.70 -4.17 70.53
C ARG A 696 -10.15 -4.05 69.10
N PHE A 697 -9.11 -3.23 68.94
CA PHE A 697 -8.35 -3.05 67.71
C PHE A 697 -6.89 -3.42 67.96
N ALA A 698 -6.36 -4.31 67.13
CA ALA A 698 -4.93 -4.65 67.11
C ALA A 698 -4.12 -3.57 66.36
N TYR A 699 -2.80 -3.54 66.55
CA TYR A 699 -1.95 -2.52 65.93
C TYR A 699 -2.05 -2.48 64.40
N TRP A 700 -2.23 -3.63 63.73
CA TRP A 700 -2.36 -3.68 62.27
C TRP A 700 -3.72 -3.16 61.81
N GLU A 701 -4.81 -3.43 62.54
CA GLU A 701 -6.13 -2.87 62.21
C GLU A 701 -6.12 -1.33 62.35
N LYS A 702 -5.39 -0.80 63.34
CA LYS A 702 -5.17 0.64 63.48
C LYS A 702 -4.28 1.20 62.37
N PHE A 703 -3.22 0.48 62.00
CA PHE A 703 -2.36 0.87 60.89
C PHE A 703 -3.15 0.91 59.57
N ASP A 704 -3.91 -0.14 59.24
CA ASP A 704 -4.78 -0.20 58.06
C ASP A 704 -5.73 1.00 58.02
N TYR A 705 -6.41 1.28 59.14
CA TYR A 705 -7.30 2.43 59.24
C TYR A 705 -6.56 3.76 59.02
N MET A 706 -5.43 3.98 59.68
CA MET A 706 -4.68 5.24 59.59
C MET A 706 -4.04 5.43 58.22
N ALA A 707 -3.54 4.36 57.61
CA ALA A 707 -2.98 4.35 56.27
C ALA A 707 -4.05 4.75 55.25
N VAL A 708 -5.24 4.16 55.31
CA VAL A 708 -6.36 4.55 54.43
C VAL A 708 -6.85 5.97 54.73
N PHE A 709 -6.95 6.37 56.01
CA PHE A 709 -7.40 7.71 56.38
C PHE A 709 -6.52 8.81 55.78
N TRP A 710 -5.21 8.70 55.94
CA TRP A 710 -4.26 9.66 55.34
C TRP A 710 -4.11 9.47 53.84
N GLY A 711 -4.11 8.22 53.36
CA GLY A 711 -4.04 7.90 51.94
C GLY A 711 -5.18 8.52 51.15
N VAL A 712 -6.43 8.45 51.65
CA VAL A 712 -7.60 9.11 51.05
C VAL A 712 -7.42 10.62 50.98
N ALA A 713 -6.83 11.26 52.00
CA ALA A 713 -6.56 12.68 51.97
C ALA A 713 -5.50 13.04 50.90
N VAL A 714 -4.40 12.28 50.83
CA VAL A 714 -3.29 12.51 49.88
C VAL A 714 -3.72 12.24 48.44
N ILE A 715 -4.36 11.09 48.17
CA ILE A 715 -4.87 10.74 46.85
C ILE A 715 -6.04 11.64 46.44
N GLY A 716 -6.85 12.09 47.40
CA GLY A 716 -7.96 13.01 47.17
C GLY A 716 -7.49 14.39 46.73
N VAL A 717 -6.55 15.01 47.46
CA VAL A 717 -6.01 16.34 47.11
C VAL A 717 -5.25 16.29 45.77
N SER A 718 -4.40 15.28 45.58
CA SER A 718 -3.69 15.10 44.31
C SER A 718 -4.66 14.81 43.15
N GLY A 719 -5.72 14.02 43.38
CA GLY A 719 -6.75 13.73 42.39
C GLY A 719 -7.57 14.96 42.00
N LEU A 720 -7.96 15.80 42.96
CA LEU A 720 -8.63 17.08 42.68
C LEU A 720 -7.75 18.02 41.87
N THR A 721 -6.44 18.06 42.17
CA THR A 721 -5.46 18.84 41.40
C THR A 721 -5.40 18.38 39.94
N LEU A 722 -5.49 17.07 39.70
CA LEU A 722 -5.48 16.49 38.35
C LEU A 722 -6.83 16.63 37.63
N TRP A 723 -7.94 16.64 38.37
CA TRP A 723 -9.28 16.83 37.81
C TRP A 723 -9.50 18.29 37.39
N PHE A 724 -9.05 19.26 38.19
CA PHE A 724 -9.23 20.69 37.94
C PHE A 724 -7.89 21.44 37.85
N PRO A 725 -7.00 21.09 36.90
CA PRO A 725 -5.62 21.59 36.90
C PRO A 725 -5.53 23.10 36.62
N THR A 726 -6.42 23.66 35.80
CA THR A 726 -6.47 25.10 35.52
C THR A 726 -6.91 25.91 36.73
N PHE A 727 -7.87 25.41 37.52
CA PHE A 727 -8.31 26.02 38.77
C PHE A 727 -7.18 26.05 39.81
N PHE A 728 -6.56 24.91 40.10
CA PHE A 728 -5.48 24.86 41.10
C PHE A 728 -4.26 25.70 40.68
N THR A 729 -4.01 25.83 39.38
CA THR A 729 -2.89 26.64 38.89
C THR A 729 -3.14 28.14 38.92
N GLN A 730 -4.36 28.60 39.21
CA GLN A 730 -4.56 30.01 39.56
C GLN A 730 -3.76 30.40 40.81
N LEU A 731 -3.55 29.45 41.73
CA LEU A 731 -2.85 29.66 42.99
C LEU A 731 -1.47 29.00 43.06
N LEU A 732 -1.29 27.88 42.35
CA LEU A 732 -0.10 27.04 42.44
C LEU A 732 0.65 26.99 41.10
N PRO A 733 1.99 26.83 41.11
CA PRO A 733 2.75 26.66 39.88
C PRO A 733 2.46 25.31 39.22
N GLY A 734 2.55 25.23 37.89
CA GLY A 734 2.23 24.05 37.08
C GLY A 734 3.08 22.81 37.39
N TRP A 735 4.28 22.94 37.95
CA TRP A 735 5.05 21.78 38.42
C TRP A 735 4.33 21.02 39.55
N VAL A 736 3.39 21.65 40.27
CA VAL A 736 2.53 20.97 41.26
C VAL A 736 1.63 19.93 40.60
N ILE A 737 1.23 20.13 39.34
CA ILE A 737 0.50 19.10 38.57
C ILE A 737 1.42 17.89 38.33
N ASN A 738 2.69 18.09 37.98
CA ASN A 738 3.65 16.98 37.88
C ASN A 738 3.79 16.24 39.22
N ALA A 739 3.90 16.98 40.34
CA ALA A 739 3.99 16.40 41.68
C ALA A 739 2.72 15.61 42.05
N ALA A 740 1.54 16.18 41.78
CA ALA A 740 0.26 15.53 42.01
C ALA A 740 0.15 14.22 41.21
N HIS A 741 0.60 14.19 39.95
CA HIS A 741 0.61 12.96 39.15
C HIS A 741 1.52 11.87 39.76
N ILE A 742 2.71 12.24 40.24
CA ILE A 742 3.62 11.30 40.92
C ILE A 742 2.97 10.78 42.22
N ILE A 743 2.53 11.69 43.09
CA ILE A 743 1.94 11.34 44.39
C ILE A 743 0.70 10.47 44.20
N HIS A 744 -0.21 10.87 43.33
CA HIS A 744 -1.44 10.14 43.06
C HIS A 744 -1.15 8.73 42.53
N SER A 745 -0.21 8.60 41.57
CA SER A 745 0.11 7.31 40.96
C SER A 745 0.84 6.35 41.91
N GLU A 746 1.77 6.85 42.73
CA GLU A 746 2.50 6.00 43.68
C GLU A 746 1.69 5.68 44.94
N GLU A 747 0.89 6.63 45.44
CA GLU A 747 -0.03 6.38 46.55
C GLU A 747 -1.10 5.36 46.15
N ALA A 748 -1.64 5.45 44.93
CA ALA A 748 -2.58 4.46 44.42
C ALA A 748 -1.96 3.06 44.35
N LEU A 749 -0.68 2.94 43.94
CA LEU A 749 0.02 1.65 43.90
C LEU A 749 0.31 1.12 45.31
N LEU A 750 0.70 1.99 46.23
CA LEU A 750 0.89 1.62 47.64
C LEU A 750 -0.42 1.13 48.25
N ALA A 751 -1.52 1.87 48.08
CA ALA A 751 -2.83 1.51 48.61
C ALA A 751 -3.34 0.20 48.00
N THR A 752 -3.31 0.05 46.67
CA THR A 752 -3.76 -1.18 46.00
C THR A 752 -2.88 -2.37 46.33
N GLY A 753 -1.56 -2.20 46.29
CA GLY A 753 -0.60 -3.23 46.69
C GLY A 753 -0.80 -3.69 48.14
N PHE A 754 -0.91 -2.75 49.08
CA PHE A 754 -1.10 -3.07 50.50
C PHE A 754 -2.45 -3.75 50.75
N ILE A 755 -3.53 -3.25 50.16
CA ILE A 755 -4.86 -3.82 50.38
C ILE A 755 -4.98 -5.23 49.78
N PHE A 756 -4.54 -5.44 48.54
CA PHE A 756 -4.69 -6.73 47.87
C PHE A 756 -3.69 -7.79 48.34
N THR A 757 -2.61 -7.42 49.03
CA THR A 757 -1.65 -8.37 49.61
C THR A 757 -1.82 -8.50 51.12
N ILE A 758 -1.50 -7.46 51.87
CA ILE A 758 -1.37 -7.48 53.34
C ILE A 758 -2.74 -7.47 54.01
N HIS A 759 -3.64 -6.56 53.61
CA HIS A 759 -4.98 -6.51 54.20
C HIS A 759 -5.80 -7.77 53.86
N PHE A 760 -5.78 -8.20 52.60
CA PHE A 760 -6.41 -9.45 52.19
C PHE A 760 -5.83 -10.66 52.90
N PHE A 761 -4.50 -10.72 53.11
CA PHE A 761 -3.91 -11.74 53.95
C PHE A 761 -4.45 -11.67 55.38
N ASN A 762 -4.38 -10.50 56.00
CA ASN A 762 -4.79 -10.27 57.37
C ASN A 762 -6.23 -10.70 57.60
N GLU A 763 -7.16 -10.47 56.67
CA GLU A 763 -8.58 -10.75 56.90
C GLU A 763 -9.10 -12.01 56.20
N HIS A 764 -8.47 -12.52 55.14
CA HIS A 764 -9.03 -13.63 54.33
C HIS A 764 -8.12 -14.87 54.30
N PHE A 765 -6.80 -14.68 54.17
CA PHE A 765 -5.86 -15.80 54.02
C PHE A 765 -5.20 -16.26 55.32
N ARG A 766 -5.32 -15.51 56.43
CA ARG A 766 -4.78 -15.94 57.72
C ARG A 766 -5.36 -17.31 58.13
N PRO A 767 -4.52 -18.31 58.48
CA PRO A 767 -4.99 -19.66 58.79
C PRO A 767 -6.05 -19.74 59.90
N GLU A 768 -6.09 -18.75 60.79
CA GLU A 768 -7.02 -18.67 61.91
C GLU A 768 -8.45 -18.30 61.48
N ASN A 769 -8.60 -17.55 60.38
CA ASN A 769 -9.89 -17.07 59.86
C ASN A 769 -10.19 -17.51 58.42
N PHE A 770 -9.31 -18.34 57.83
CA PHE A 770 -9.54 -18.98 56.53
C PHE A 770 -10.87 -19.75 56.50
N PRO A 771 -11.64 -19.67 55.39
CA PRO A 771 -11.32 -19.00 54.12
C PRO A 771 -11.67 -17.51 54.05
N PHE A 772 -12.29 -16.93 55.08
CA PHE A 772 -12.91 -15.61 55.00
C PHE A 772 -13.34 -15.09 56.38
N ASP A 773 -12.89 -13.89 56.78
CA ASP A 773 -13.40 -13.20 57.96
C ASP A 773 -14.74 -12.49 57.68
N GLU A 774 -15.80 -12.96 58.35
CA GLU A 774 -17.17 -12.48 58.16
C GLU A 774 -17.54 -11.25 59.01
N VAL A 775 -16.65 -10.74 59.86
CA VAL A 775 -17.00 -9.81 60.94
C VAL A 775 -17.46 -8.46 60.41
N ILE A 776 -16.84 -7.94 59.35
CA ILE A 776 -17.25 -6.66 58.76
C ILE A 776 -18.60 -6.76 58.02
N PHE A 777 -18.98 -7.95 57.58
CA PHE A 777 -20.27 -8.17 56.89
C PHE A 777 -21.38 -8.47 57.90
N THR A 778 -21.13 -9.37 58.83
CA THR A 778 -22.11 -9.78 59.86
C THR A 778 -22.23 -8.79 61.01
N GLY A 779 -21.18 -7.99 61.27
CA GLY A 779 -21.09 -7.05 62.38
C GLY A 779 -20.84 -7.70 63.75
N SER A 780 -20.63 -9.02 63.81
CA SER A 780 -20.51 -9.77 65.07
C SER A 780 -19.39 -10.79 65.04
N VAL A 781 -18.77 -11.03 66.19
CA VAL A 781 -17.71 -12.04 66.42
C VAL A 781 -18.25 -13.19 67.25
N SER A 782 -17.66 -14.38 67.10
CA SER A 782 -17.93 -15.50 68.00
C SER A 782 -17.24 -15.30 69.35
N GLU A 783 -17.81 -15.86 70.42
CA GLU A 783 -17.17 -15.89 71.75
C GLU A 783 -15.75 -16.47 71.72
N ARG A 784 -15.53 -17.51 70.91
CA ARG A 784 -14.20 -18.10 70.71
C ARG A 784 -13.21 -17.08 70.17
N TYR A 785 -13.60 -16.31 69.15
CA TYR A 785 -12.74 -15.28 68.55
C TYR A 785 -12.38 -14.20 69.58
N MET A 786 -13.33 -13.78 70.42
CA MET A 786 -13.07 -12.83 71.50
C MET A 786 -11.99 -13.35 72.47
N LEU A 787 -12.09 -14.60 72.90
CA LEU A 787 -11.16 -15.19 73.87
C LEU A 787 -9.78 -15.51 73.28
N GLU A 788 -9.70 -15.89 72.00
CA GLU A 788 -8.46 -16.30 71.33
C GLU A 788 -7.69 -15.13 70.68
N GLU A 789 -8.40 -14.14 70.13
CA GLU A 789 -7.81 -13.06 69.32
C GLU A 789 -7.92 -11.67 69.96
N ARG A 790 -8.88 -11.47 70.88
CA ARG A 790 -9.19 -10.15 71.47
C ARG A 790 -9.37 -10.24 72.99
N ARG A 791 -8.54 -11.07 73.66
CA ARG A 791 -8.69 -11.43 75.08
C ARG A 791 -8.82 -10.21 75.99
N ARG A 792 -7.94 -9.21 75.83
CA ARG A 792 -7.96 -7.98 76.63
C ARG A 792 -9.29 -7.24 76.49
N TRP A 793 -9.86 -7.20 75.28
CA TRP A 793 -11.16 -6.56 75.06
C TRP A 793 -12.30 -7.29 75.79
N PHE A 794 -12.26 -8.63 75.80
CA PHE A 794 -13.23 -9.44 76.54
C PHE A 794 -13.15 -9.17 78.05
N GLU A 795 -11.95 -9.20 78.62
CA GLU A 795 -11.72 -8.97 80.06
C GLU A 795 -12.09 -7.54 80.49
N GLU A 796 -11.79 -6.54 79.67
CA GLU A 796 -12.23 -5.15 79.91
C GLU A 796 -13.77 -5.05 79.94
N LEU A 797 -14.47 -5.66 78.99
CA LEU A 797 -15.94 -5.64 78.92
C LEU A 797 -16.60 -6.44 80.06
N GLU A 798 -16.00 -7.55 80.46
CA GLU A 798 -16.47 -8.38 81.58
C GLU A 798 -16.29 -7.61 82.90
N LYS A 799 -15.13 -6.96 83.10
CA LYS A 799 -14.87 -6.11 84.27
C LYS A 799 -15.80 -4.89 84.33
N GLU A 800 -16.18 -4.33 83.19
CA GLU A 800 -17.14 -3.23 83.10
C GLU A 800 -18.62 -3.68 83.22
N GLY A 801 -18.90 -4.99 83.22
CA GLY A 801 -20.27 -5.52 83.26
C GLY A 801 -21.09 -5.32 81.97
N ARG A 802 -20.42 -5.07 80.84
CA ARG A 802 -21.05 -4.66 79.57
C ARG A 802 -21.11 -5.77 78.51
N ILE A 803 -20.68 -6.98 78.86
CA ILE A 803 -20.58 -8.10 77.92
C ILE A 803 -21.95 -8.54 77.37
N ASP A 804 -23.00 -8.47 78.20
CA ASP A 804 -24.36 -8.85 77.80
C ASP A 804 -25.03 -7.79 76.90
N GLU A 805 -24.67 -6.51 77.02
CA GLU A 805 -25.22 -5.41 76.20
C GLU A 805 -24.91 -5.60 74.70
N ILE A 806 -23.78 -6.24 74.40
CA ILE A 806 -23.31 -6.43 73.04
C ILE A 806 -23.65 -7.82 72.49
N ARG A 807 -24.37 -8.66 73.25
CA ARG A 807 -24.74 -10.01 72.81
C ARG A 807 -25.78 -9.94 71.69
N VAL A 808 -25.56 -10.71 70.62
CA VAL A 808 -26.46 -10.72 69.45
C VAL A 808 -26.75 -12.15 68.97
N THR A 809 -27.91 -12.31 68.35
CA THR A 809 -28.28 -13.56 67.69
C THR A 809 -27.53 -13.73 66.36
N PRO A 810 -27.21 -14.96 65.95
CA PRO A 810 -26.59 -15.21 64.65
C PRO A 810 -27.47 -14.74 63.50
N MET A 811 -26.84 -14.21 62.44
CA MET A 811 -27.52 -13.83 61.21
C MET A 811 -28.18 -15.05 60.54
N LYS A 812 -29.36 -14.83 59.91
CA LYS A 812 -30.05 -15.84 59.09
C LYS A 812 -29.14 -16.33 57.95
N LEU A 813 -29.33 -17.58 57.53
CA LEU A 813 -28.45 -18.28 56.58
C LEU A 813 -28.34 -17.56 55.23
N LEU A 814 -29.46 -17.14 54.65
CA LEU A 814 -29.50 -16.56 53.30
C LEU A 814 -28.77 -15.19 53.18
N PRO A 815 -29.05 -14.17 54.03
CA PRO A 815 -28.30 -12.91 54.00
C PRO A 815 -26.80 -13.12 54.23
N ARG A 816 -26.45 -14.08 55.10
CA ARG A 816 -25.05 -14.43 55.35
C ARG A 816 -24.41 -14.98 54.09
N ALA A 817 -25.03 -15.94 53.40
CA ALA A 817 -24.53 -16.51 52.15
C ALA A 817 -24.32 -15.46 51.05
N LEU A 818 -25.25 -14.52 50.89
CA LEU A 818 -25.11 -13.42 49.91
C LEU A 818 -23.90 -12.53 50.19
N LEU A 819 -23.66 -12.20 51.47
CA LEU A 819 -22.49 -11.42 51.87
C LEU A 819 -21.18 -12.16 51.62
N TYR A 820 -21.16 -13.48 51.78
CA TYR A 820 -20.01 -14.31 51.42
C TYR A 820 -19.72 -14.25 49.92
N VAL A 821 -20.75 -14.39 49.06
CA VAL A 821 -20.58 -14.30 47.60
C VAL A 821 -20.00 -12.93 47.22
N LEU A 822 -20.54 -11.84 47.78
CA LEU A 822 -20.04 -10.50 47.53
C LEU A 822 -18.58 -10.33 47.98
N GLY A 823 -18.23 -10.85 49.15
CA GLY A 823 -16.87 -10.80 49.68
C GLY A 823 -15.86 -11.58 48.83
N PHE A 824 -16.20 -12.81 48.42
CA PHE A 824 -15.36 -13.60 47.53
C PHE A 824 -15.23 -12.98 46.13
N LEU A 825 -16.29 -12.35 45.62
CA LEU A 825 -16.22 -11.61 44.37
C LEU A 825 -15.25 -10.42 44.47
N ALA A 826 -15.34 -9.63 45.54
CA ALA A 826 -14.42 -8.53 45.80
C ALA A 826 -12.96 -9.01 45.94
N LEU A 827 -12.75 -10.15 46.62
CA LEU A 827 -11.46 -10.80 46.73
C LEU A 827 -10.91 -11.23 45.36
N ALA A 828 -11.73 -11.90 44.54
CA ALA A 828 -11.34 -12.36 43.21
C ALA A 828 -10.96 -11.20 42.29
N ILE A 829 -11.74 -10.11 42.30
CA ILE A 829 -11.43 -8.88 41.55
C ILE A 829 -10.10 -8.28 42.04
N GLY A 830 -9.91 -8.16 43.35
CA GLY A 830 -8.67 -7.62 43.91
C GLY A 830 -7.43 -8.46 43.57
N LEU A 831 -7.56 -9.80 43.55
CA LEU A 831 -6.47 -10.69 43.10
C LEU A 831 -6.18 -10.57 41.60
N ALA A 832 -7.21 -10.40 40.76
CA ALA A 832 -7.01 -10.14 39.34
C ALA A 832 -6.29 -8.79 39.11
N LEU A 833 -6.64 -7.76 39.87
CA LEU A 833 -5.96 -6.46 39.83
C LEU A 833 -4.52 -6.55 40.38
N LEU A 834 -4.28 -7.39 41.39
CA LEU A 834 -2.92 -7.68 41.86
C LEU A 834 -2.09 -8.37 40.77
N ALA A 835 -2.66 -9.30 40.01
CA ALA A 835 -1.98 -9.91 38.87
C ALA A 835 -1.62 -8.86 37.80
N LEU A 836 -2.51 -7.90 37.53
CA LEU A 836 -2.22 -6.77 36.64
C LEU A 836 -1.05 -5.91 37.16
N ILE A 837 -1.01 -5.63 38.47
CA ILE A 837 0.11 -4.91 39.10
C ILE A 837 1.42 -5.67 38.90
N VAL A 838 1.44 -6.98 39.11
CA VAL A 838 2.63 -7.82 38.93
C VAL A 838 3.07 -7.80 37.47
N ILE A 839 2.16 -8.08 36.52
CA ILE A 839 2.46 -8.07 35.09
C ILE A 839 3.05 -6.73 34.67
N GLY A 840 2.39 -5.61 35.01
CA GLY A 840 2.85 -4.29 34.60
C GLY A 840 4.09 -3.77 35.33
N THR A 841 4.49 -4.39 36.44
CA THR A 841 5.73 -4.02 37.13
C THR A 841 6.95 -4.76 36.55
N PHE A 842 6.74 -5.93 35.95
CA PHE A 842 7.80 -6.77 35.38
C PHE A 842 7.82 -6.82 33.84
N SER A 843 6.91 -6.10 33.18
CA SER A 843 6.95 -5.80 31.74
C SER A 843 7.73 -4.51 31.50
#